data_AF-A0A7W7U398-F1
#
_entry.id   AF-A0A7W7U398-F1
#
_cell.length_a   1.000
_cell.length_b   1.000
_cell.length_c   1.000
_cell.angle_alpha   90.00
_cell.angle_beta   90.00
_cell.angle_gamma   90.00
#
_symmetry.space_group_name_H-M   'P 1'
#
loop_
_entity.id
_entity.type
_entity.pdbx_description
1 polymer ?
#
loop_
_entity_poly.entity_id
_entity_poly.type
_entity_poly.pdbx_seq_one_letter_code
_entity_poly.pdbx_strand_id
1 'polypeptide(L)'
;MGNSGGAATHSGVDFQQRIAAYAMAHMLCGLEFAAFGRAAATEITELRFETADEIDDLVVVGPDRRLFVQAKNTLSLSDAPGSEFGSVLAQFVAQYVSDDRPGDVYVLATSQGASGRIRKELRKVTDAARLNAAGGQSLPLTAPEQDVLTKTQDIIRSHYLARTRKDITELDLQRIMARIHVSALDLAEGGSQESAILLVLGSRVTVPANLLWANMIAFGVSLARDRHALDVAAVQDRFGTYLGPSSQDQPTPAPGPITAELVADLPFGWDVVLAKSPYPECDFIVTDIMRFDEAGAKRHTFSAGQVLIGGREPWEVVGRWSTWAGCDRHVEAHADDYEDKRVAVLAADLPQDPNQSAAALAHAAHCARLAAAHEDPYACRHCGDPISEDGAPLVEIDEEGQPEDVGLVHQACLTPTDRVLGLVDAAIFRNHHRLRNFDYAGWLAALRGGQGMFGALAESQVKHGPILWKSAYDDFSLGKWCVRMILEDGGTTYTTDRGQVPRMSADRAAQEAEKMNRALAEAREKGDPLCYTPSKAEWGSYSRLLAQGHDPIPCTNAEVVPYTRAIGEAYSTCERYYTPLAYLVDAETGEPVVVEGVISLLTDPWNLGSFLKNWERAGIELPEFTVSALLTDEQFDRFVRLTMTRGQGVIVDPRLALDGSLVSGFWVTSFEQLLYEAEQDRATAEGAMPGES
;
A
#
# COMPACT_ATOMS: atom_id res chain seq x y z
N MET A 1 -34.02 -44.33 -18.87
CA MET A 1 -33.61 -43.15 -19.66
C MET A 1 -33.30 -42.06 -18.65
N GLY A 2 -32.11 -41.52 -18.42
CA GLY A 2 -30.77 -41.64 -18.97
C GLY A 2 -29.96 -40.46 -18.39
N ASN A 3 -29.79 -40.41 -17.06
CA ASN A 3 -29.13 -39.28 -16.34
C ASN A 3 -27.58 -39.36 -16.34
N SER A 4 -26.98 -40.27 -17.09
CA SER A 4 -25.51 -40.46 -17.11
C SER A 4 -24.77 -39.48 -18.02
N GLY A 5 -25.47 -38.68 -18.84
CA GLY A 5 -24.85 -37.70 -19.74
C GLY A 5 -24.36 -36.43 -19.03
N GLY A 6 -25.15 -35.87 -18.11
CA GLY A 6 -24.86 -34.56 -17.51
C GLY A 6 -23.60 -34.52 -16.63
N ALA A 7 -23.34 -35.56 -15.84
CA ALA A 7 -22.17 -35.62 -14.97
C ALA A 7 -20.86 -35.82 -15.77
N ALA A 8 -20.90 -36.61 -16.84
CA ALA A 8 -19.75 -36.82 -17.72
C ALA A 8 -19.40 -35.53 -18.49
N THR A 9 -20.41 -34.82 -19.02
CA THR A 9 -20.22 -33.53 -19.70
C THR A 9 -19.66 -32.47 -18.75
N HIS A 10 -20.19 -32.35 -17.52
CA HIS A 10 -19.69 -31.41 -16.52
C HIS A 10 -18.23 -31.70 -16.12
N SER A 11 -17.84 -32.97 -16.02
CA SER A 11 -16.46 -33.37 -15.71
C SER A 11 -15.46 -33.20 -16.87
N GLY A 12 -15.95 -33.22 -18.12
CA GLY A 12 -15.14 -32.99 -19.31
C GLY A 12 -14.87 -31.50 -19.53
N VAL A 13 -15.91 -30.67 -19.36
CA VAL A 13 -15.82 -29.21 -19.44
C VAL A 13 -14.87 -28.66 -18.36
N ASP A 14 -14.99 -29.12 -17.11
CA ASP A 14 -14.06 -28.71 -16.03
C ASP A 14 -12.58 -29.00 -16.37
N PHE A 15 -12.29 -30.18 -16.95
CA PHE A 15 -10.92 -30.55 -17.32
C PHE A 15 -10.35 -29.67 -18.45
N GLN A 16 -11.15 -29.35 -19.47
CA GLN A 16 -10.77 -28.42 -20.53
C GLN A 16 -10.44 -27.04 -19.96
N GLN A 17 -11.29 -26.51 -19.06
CA GLN A 17 -11.06 -25.18 -18.47
C GLN A 17 -9.85 -25.12 -17.56
N ARG A 18 -9.53 -26.22 -16.87
CA ARG A 18 -8.27 -26.34 -16.11
C ARG A 18 -7.03 -26.32 -17.01
N ILE A 19 -7.08 -26.89 -18.21
CA ILE A 19 -5.97 -26.79 -19.20
C ILE A 19 -5.83 -25.34 -19.67
N ALA A 20 -6.94 -24.66 -19.95
CA ALA A 20 -6.91 -23.26 -20.33
C ALA A 20 -6.37 -22.35 -19.21
N ALA A 21 -6.80 -22.55 -17.97
CA ALA A 21 -6.27 -21.85 -16.80
C ALA A 21 -4.77 -22.11 -16.61
N TYR A 22 -4.31 -23.35 -16.84
CA TYR A 22 -2.89 -23.69 -16.82
C TYR A 22 -2.10 -22.89 -17.86
N ALA A 23 -2.63 -22.75 -19.07
CA ALA A 23 -2.03 -21.94 -20.13
C ALA A 23 -2.03 -20.44 -19.80
N MET A 24 -3.13 -19.90 -19.28
CA MET A 24 -3.23 -18.50 -18.82
C MET A 24 -2.23 -18.19 -17.70
N ALA A 25 -2.03 -19.11 -16.75
CA ALA A 25 -1.03 -18.94 -15.69
C ALA A 25 0.41 -18.87 -16.24
N HIS A 26 0.72 -19.62 -17.30
CA HIS A 26 2.02 -19.53 -17.98
C HIS A 26 2.16 -18.20 -18.74
N MET A 27 1.10 -17.72 -19.40
CA MET A 27 1.07 -16.39 -20.03
C MET A 27 1.30 -15.28 -19.02
N LEU A 28 0.56 -15.30 -17.89
CA LEU A 28 0.67 -14.30 -16.83
C LEU A 28 2.09 -14.27 -16.25
N CYS A 29 2.69 -15.45 -16.04
CA CYS A 29 4.04 -15.58 -15.50
C CYS A 29 5.15 -15.44 -16.56
N GLY A 30 4.84 -15.25 -17.85
CA GLY A 30 5.84 -15.23 -18.92
C GLY A 30 6.71 -16.49 -18.98
N LEU A 31 6.09 -17.66 -18.80
CA LEU A 31 6.77 -18.96 -18.81
C LEU A 31 6.56 -19.68 -20.14
N GLU A 32 7.57 -20.44 -20.58
CA GLU A 32 7.41 -21.36 -21.71
C GLU A 32 6.36 -22.43 -21.37
N PHE A 33 5.40 -22.62 -22.25
CA PHE A 33 4.33 -23.60 -22.07
C PHE A 33 4.76 -24.96 -22.60
N ALA A 34 5.18 -25.84 -21.70
CA ALA A 34 5.65 -27.19 -22.01
C ALA A 34 4.71 -28.32 -21.53
N ALA A 35 3.43 -28.02 -21.31
CA ALA A 35 2.43 -28.95 -20.75
C ALA A 35 2.26 -30.23 -21.57
N PHE A 36 2.47 -30.16 -22.88
CA PHE A 36 2.29 -31.28 -23.81
C PHE A 36 3.60 -31.99 -24.18
N GLY A 37 4.65 -31.76 -23.38
CA GLY A 37 6.00 -32.29 -23.58
C GLY A 37 6.90 -31.34 -24.35
N ARG A 38 8.22 -31.52 -24.22
CA ARG A 38 9.24 -30.59 -24.76
C ARG A 38 9.16 -30.38 -26.28
N ALA A 39 8.74 -31.38 -27.04
CA ALA A 39 8.58 -31.25 -28.50
C ALA A 39 7.45 -30.30 -28.90
N ALA A 40 6.48 -30.10 -27.99
CA ALA A 40 5.34 -29.21 -28.13
C ALA A 40 5.49 -27.93 -27.29
N ALA A 41 6.68 -27.68 -26.71
CA ALA A 41 6.93 -26.48 -25.94
C ALA A 41 6.85 -25.23 -26.85
N THR A 42 6.22 -24.18 -26.35
CA THR A 42 6.10 -22.89 -27.04
C THR A 42 5.90 -21.77 -26.05
N GLU A 43 6.29 -20.55 -26.44
CA GLU A 43 5.70 -19.35 -25.86
C GLU A 43 4.27 -19.21 -26.38
N ILE A 44 3.35 -18.80 -25.50
CA ILE A 44 1.95 -18.57 -25.86
C ILE A 44 1.77 -17.10 -26.21
N THR A 45 1.33 -16.84 -27.43
CA THR A 45 0.95 -15.50 -27.91
C THR A 45 -0.56 -15.28 -27.81
N GLU A 46 -1.35 -16.34 -28.00
CA GLU A 46 -2.81 -16.27 -28.02
C GLU A 46 -3.41 -17.65 -27.64
N LEU A 47 -4.55 -17.64 -26.95
CA LEU A 47 -5.43 -18.79 -26.70
C LEU A 47 -6.75 -18.57 -27.43
N ARG A 48 -7.31 -19.62 -28.05
CA ARG A 48 -8.62 -19.56 -28.70
C ARG A 48 -9.51 -20.68 -28.20
N PHE A 49 -10.74 -20.35 -27.84
CA PHE A 49 -11.69 -21.28 -27.23
C PHE A 49 -12.85 -21.55 -28.16
N GLU A 50 -13.31 -22.80 -28.22
CA GLU A 50 -14.53 -23.21 -28.96
C GLU A 50 -14.57 -22.63 -30.38
N THR A 51 -13.46 -22.84 -31.11
CA THR A 51 -13.15 -22.12 -32.36
C THR A 51 -13.98 -22.57 -33.55
N ALA A 52 -13.85 -21.89 -34.70
CA ALA A 52 -14.39 -22.36 -35.98
C ALA A 52 -13.45 -23.37 -36.69
N ASP A 53 -12.31 -23.71 -36.08
CA ASP A 53 -11.44 -24.78 -36.55
C ASP A 53 -12.12 -26.14 -36.32
N GLU A 54 -11.59 -27.24 -36.87
CA GLU A 54 -12.26 -28.56 -36.75
C GLU A 54 -11.98 -29.24 -35.40
N ILE A 55 -11.08 -28.68 -34.60
CA ILE A 55 -10.76 -29.08 -33.23
C ILE A 55 -11.20 -27.93 -32.33
N ASP A 56 -12.32 -28.12 -31.63
CA ASP A 56 -13.07 -27.02 -31.04
C ASP A 56 -12.57 -26.64 -29.64
N ASP A 57 -12.07 -27.59 -28.83
CA ASP A 57 -11.94 -27.38 -27.38
C ASP A 57 -10.98 -26.23 -26.99
N LEU A 58 -9.74 -26.20 -27.50
CA LEU A 58 -8.76 -25.14 -27.21
C LEU A 58 -7.64 -25.11 -28.27
N VAL A 59 -7.27 -23.93 -28.74
CA VAL A 59 -6.09 -23.72 -29.59
C VAL A 59 -5.08 -22.83 -28.87
N VAL A 60 -3.86 -23.33 -28.71
CA VAL A 60 -2.72 -22.57 -28.18
C VAL A 60 -1.88 -22.09 -29.36
N VAL A 61 -1.75 -20.78 -29.52
CA VAL A 61 -1.01 -20.17 -30.64
C VAL A 61 0.31 -19.63 -30.12
N GLY A 62 1.41 -20.14 -30.68
CA GLY A 62 2.74 -19.58 -30.50
C GLY A 62 3.24 -18.87 -31.76
N PRO A 63 4.44 -18.29 -31.74
CA PRO A 63 4.98 -17.51 -32.85
C PRO A 63 5.06 -18.29 -34.18
N ASP A 64 5.48 -19.56 -34.10
CA ASP A 64 5.78 -20.40 -35.28
C ASP A 64 4.89 -21.66 -35.39
N ARG A 65 3.91 -21.84 -34.49
CA ARG A 65 3.10 -23.07 -34.44
C ARG A 65 1.77 -22.87 -33.72
N ARG A 66 0.83 -23.77 -34.02
CA ARG A 66 -0.45 -23.89 -33.31
C ARG A 66 -0.57 -25.27 -32.70
N LEU A 67 -1.06 -25.33 -31.46
CA LEU A 67 -1.40 -26.57 -30.78
C LEU A 67 -2.91 -26.64 -30.65
N PHE A 68 -3.50 -27.55 -31.42
CA PHE A 68 -4.93 -27.85 -31.37
C PHE A 68 -5.16 -28.91 -30.32
N VAL A 69 -5.80 -28.54 -29.22
CA VAL A 69 -5.99 -29.39 -28.05
C VAL A 69 -7.40 -29.96 -28.06
N GLN A 70 -7.50 -31.27 -28.07
CA GLN A 70 -8.72 -32.01 -27.79
C GLN A 70 -8.62 -32.58 -26.37
N ALA A 71 -9.44 -32.07 -25.45
CA ALA A 71 -9.44 -32.43 -24.04
C ALA A 71 -10.46 -33.54 -23.77
N LYS A 72 -10.01 -34.68 -23.25
CA LYS A 72 -10.85 -35.81 -22.84
C LYS A 72 -10.43 -36.30 -21.46
N ASN A 73 -11.22 -35.97 -20.43
CA ASN A 73 -10.92 -36.38 -19.05
C ASN A 73 -10.66 -37.89 -18.95
N THR A 74 -11.53 -38.71 -19.54
CA THR A 74 -11.30 -40.16 -19.72
C THR A 74 -11.37 -40.54 -21.19
N LEU A 75 -10.50 -41.45 -21.64
CA LEU A 75 -10.57 -42.01 -22.99
C LEU A 75 -10.04 -43.44 -23.05
N SER A 76 -10.72 -44.28 -23.83
CA SER A 76 -10.32 -45.65 -24.11
C SER A 76 -10.14 -45.89 -25.61
N LEU A 77 -9.17 -46.73 -25.97
CA LEU A 77 -8.98 -47.15 -27.36
C LEU A 77 -10.23 -47.90 -27.86
N SER A 78 -10.67 -47.59 -29.07
CA SER A 78 -11.72 -48.31 -29.79
C SER A 78 -11.32 -48.45 -31.26
N ASP A 79 -11.85 -49.47 -31.93
CA ASP A 79 -11.74 -49.70 -33.37
C ASP A 79 -12.97 -49.18 -34.14
N ALA A 80 -14.02 -48.71 -33.45
CA ALA A 80 -15.21 -48.16 -34.08
C ALA A 80 -14.98 -46.69 -34.49
N PRO A 81 -15.16 -46.30 -35.76
CA PRO A 81 -14.97 -44.92 -36.21
C PRO A 81 -15.89 -43.90 -35.52
N GLY A 82 -17.09 -44.32 -35.08
CA GLY A 82 -18.04 -43.50 -34.33
C GLY A 82 -17.86 -43.50 -32.81
N SER A 83 -16.80 -44.13 -32.30
CA SER A 83 -16.46 -44.05 -30.86
C SER A 83 -15.94 -42.67 -30.48
N GLU A 84 -15.85 -42.37 -29.19
CA GLU A 84 -15.25 -41.13 -28.69
C GLU A 84 -13.80 -40.95 -29.20
N PHE A 85 -12.99 -42.01 -29.14
CA PHE A 85 -11.64 -42.02 -29.72
C PHE A 85 -11.66 -41.79 -31.24
N GLY A 86 -12.61 -42.44 -31.93
CA GLY A 86 -12.83 -42.24 -33.36
C GLY A 86 -13.22 -40.81 -33.73
N SER A 87 -14.01 -40.13 -32.89
CA SER A 87 -14.39 -38.73 -33.06
C SER A 87 -13.20 -37.78 -32.93
N VAL A 88 -12.30 -38.00 -31.96
CA VAL A 88 -11.06 -37.23 -31.83
C VAL A 88 -10.22 -37.34 -33.11
N LEU A 89 -10.04 -38.56 -33.62
CA LEU A 89 -9.28 -38.78 -34.85
C LEU A 89 -9.99 -38.17 -36.08
N ALA A 90 -11.33 -38.16 -36.10
CA ALA A 90 -12.09 -37.48 -37.13
C ALA A 90 -11.78 -35.97 -37.17
N GLN A 91 -11.74 -35.31 -36.02
CA GLN A 91 -11.40 -33.89 -35.89
C GLN A 91 -9.94 -33.61 -36.31
N PHE A 92 -8.99 -34.47 -35.94
CA PHE A 92 -7.59 -34.34 -36.37
C PHE A 92 -7.42 -34.48 -37.89
N VAL A 93 -8.11 -35.46 -38.49
CA VAL A 93 -8.13 -35.62 -39.95
C VAL A 93 -8.81 -34.43 -40.61
N ALA A 94 -9.91 -33.96 -40.04
CA ALA A 94 -10.64 -32.81 -40.52
C ALA A 94 -9.77 -31.56 -40.58
N GLN A 95 -9.05 -31.26 -39.50
CA GLN A 95 -8.12 -30.13 -39.42
C GLN A 95 -6.98 -30.26 -40.43
N TYR A 96 -6.39 -31.45 -40.58
CA TYR A 96 -5.34 -31.70 -41.57
C TYR A 96 -5.82 -31.44 -43.01
N VAL A 97 -7.06 -31.81 -43.31
CA VAL A 97 -7.62 -31.64 -44.66
C VAL A 97 -8.02 -30.18 -44.92
N SER A 98 -8.49 -29.45 -43.91
CA SER A 98 -8.96 -28.07 -44.07
C SER A 98 -7.82 -27.05 -44.12
N ASP A 99 -6.81 -27.16 -43.24
CA ASP A 99 -5.73 -26.19 -43.08
C ASP A 99 -4.40 -26.88 -42.71
N ASP A 100 -3.73 -27.45 -43.71
CA ASP A 100 -2.45 -28.14 -43.55
C ASP A 100 -1.27 -27.17 -43.41
N ARG A 101 -1.00 -26.65 -42.20
CA ARG A 101 0.19 -25.80 -41.96
C ARG A 101 1.38 -26.59 -41.41
N PRO A 102 2.61 -26.30 -41.90
CA PRO A 102 3.82 -26.81 -41.25
C PRO A 102 3.90 -26.31 -39.79
N GLY A 103 4.23 -27.22 -38.87
CA GLY A 103 4.39 -26.88 -37.45
C GLY A 103 3.15 -27.07 -36.58
N ASP A 104 1.97 -27.29 -37.17
CA ASP A 104 0.75 -27.59 -36.40
C ASP A 104 0.87 -28.91 -35.61
N VAL A 105 0.39 -28.87 -34.37
CA VAL A 105 0.41 -29.99 -33.42
C VAL A 105 -1.01 -30.32 -33.01
N TYR A 106 -1.39 -31.61 -33.08
CA TYR A 106 -2.69 -32.11 -32.64
C TYR A 106 -2.51 -32.80 -31.28
N VAL A 107 -2.97 -32.15 -30.23
CA VAL A 107 -2.82 -32.61 -28.85
C VAL A 107 -4.08 -33.34 -28.42
N LEU A 108 -3.93 -34.61 -28.04
CA LEU A 108 -4.92 -35.33 -27.25
C LEU A 108 -4.55 -35.22 -25.77
N ALA A 109 -5.20 -34.30 -25.06
CA ALA A 109 -4.99 -34.10 -23.63
C ALA A 109 -5.97 -34.96 -22.83
N THR A 110 -5.46 -35.79 -21.93
CA THR A 110 -6.28 -36.65 -21.07
C THR A 110 -5.92 -36.50 -19.60
N SER A 111 -6.79 -36.88 -18.67
CA SER A 111 -6.37 -37.06 -17.28
C SER A 111 -5.67 -38.42 -17.08
N GLN A 112 -5.26 -38.72 -15.84
CA GLN A 112 -4.77 -40.05 -15.48
C GLN A 112 -5.83 -41.15 -15.61
N GLY A 113 -7.12 -40.79 -15.75
CA GLY A 113 -8.24 -41.70 -15.92
C GLY A 113 -8.33 -42.36 -17.31
N ALA A 114 -7.58 -41.89 -18.31
CA ALA A 114 -7.54 -42.55 -19.61
C ALA A 114 -6.83 -43.92 -19.57
N SER A 115 -7.22 -44.82 -20.48
CA SER A 115 -6.67 -46.18 -20.54
C SER A 115 -5.16 -46.18 -20.82
N GLY A 116 -4.46 -47.22 -20.35
CA GLY A 116 -3.03 -47.40 -20.62
C GLY A 116 -2.71 -47.31 -22.11
N ARG A 117 -3.53 -47.97 -22.94
CA ARG A 117 -3.45 -47.99 -24.41
C ARG A 117 -3.42 -46.61 -25.06
N ILE A 118 -4.09 -45.62 -24.46
CA ILE A 118 -4.03 -44.23 -24.90
C ILE A 118 -2.78 -43.54 -24.31
N ARG A 119 -2.62 -43.54 -22.98
CA ARG A 119 -1.57 -42.73 -22.33
C ARG A 119 -0.14 -43.19 -22.62
N LYS A 120 0.06 -44.49 -22.82
CA LYS A 120 1.39 -45.13 -22.98
C LYS A 120 1.61 -45.59 -24.42
N GLU A 121 0.80 -46.51 -24.92
CA GLU A 121 1.03 -47.15 -26.23
C GLU A 121 0.78 -46.18 -27.39
N LEU A 122 -0.37 -45.47 -27.43
CA LEU A 122 -0.65 -44.49 -28.48
C LEU A 122 0.40 -43.37 -28.49
N ARG A 123 0.73 -42.82 -27.31
CA ARG A 123 1.82 -41.85 -27.16
C ARG A 123 3.10 -42.36 -27.81
N LYS A 124 3.56 -43.56 -27.44
CA LYS A 124 4.81 -44.14 -27.95
C LYS A 124 4.81 -44.30 -29.47
N VAL A 125 3.72 -44.79 -30.07
CA VAL A 125 3.66 -44.96 -31.53
C VAL A 125 3.61 -43.63 -32.28
N THR A 126 2.97 -42.61 -31.72
CA THR A 126 2.96 -41.25 -32.32
C THR A 126 4.30 -40.52 -32.15
N ASP A 127 4.98 -40.69 -31.01
CA ASP A 127 6.35 -40.17 -30.81
C ASP A 127 7.34 -40.82 -31.77
N ALA A 128 7.20 -42.14 -31.96
CA ALA A 128 7.98 -42.89 -32.94
C ALA A 128 7.78 -42.38 -34.38
N ALA A 129 6.54 -42.05 -34.77
CA ALA A 129 6.26 -41.49 -36.10
C ALA A 129 6.93 -40.13 -36.30
N ARG A 130 6.95 -39.30 -35.25
CA ARG A 130 7.59 -37.97 -35.26
C ARG A 130 9.12 -38.03 -35.31
N LEU A 131 9.73 -38.96 -34.56
CA LEU A 131 11.19 -39.12 -34.53
C LEU A 131 11.76 -39.82 -35.78
N ASN A 132 10.95 -40.64 -36.47
CA ASN A 132 11.38 -41.42 -37.64
C ASN A 132 10.83 -40.87 -38.98
N ALA A 133 10.78 -39.55 -39.13
CA ALA A 133 10.26 -38.88 -40.33
C ALA A 133 10.97 -39.26 -41.66
N ALA A 134 12.20 -39.80 -41.59
CA ALA A 134 12.98 -40.24 -42.76
C ALA A 134 12.82 -41.72 -43.14
N GLY A 135 11.93 -42.48 -42.49
CA GLY A 135 11.47 -43.80 -42.97
C GLY A 135 12.50 -44.94 -43.01
N GLY A 136 13.55 -44.90 -42.18
CA GLY A 136 14.72 -45.78 -42.35
C GLY A 136 14.73 -47.13 -41.61
N GLN A 137 13.94 -47.34 -40.54
CA GLN A 137 14.01 -48.58 -39.75
C GLN A 137 12.63 -48.99 -39.19
N SER A 138 12.29 -50.28 -39.35
CA SER A 138 11.15 -50.92 -38.69
C SER A 138 11.34 -50.87 -37.18
N LEU A 139 10.55 -50.04 -36.49
CA LEU A 139 10.50 -50.05 -35.02
C LEU A 139 10.03 -51.42 -34.52
N PRO A 140 10.74 -52.04 -33.56
CA PRO A 140 10.23 -53.24 -32.91
C PRO A 140 9.06 -52.85 -31.99
N LEU A 141 7.83 -53.01 -32.49
CA LEU A 141 6.59 -52.76 -31.75
C LEU A 141 6.17 -54.01 -30.98
N THR A 142 5.68 -53.82 -29.76
CA THR A 142 5.01 -54.91 -29.01
C THR A 142 3.64 -55.21 -29.60
N ALA A 143 3.05 -56.38 -29.32
CA ALA A 143 1.71 -56.71 -29.81
C ALA A 143 0.62 -55.67 -29.40
N PRO A 144 0.61 -55.13 -28.17
CA PRO A 144 -0.28 -54.01 -27.81
C PRO A 144 -0.04 -52.72 -28.60
N GLU A 145 1.22 -52.36 -28.87
CA GLU A 145 1.57 -51.19 -29.67
C GLU A 145 1.16 -51.34 -31.13
N GLN A 146 1.35 -52.54 -31.69
CA GLN A 146 0.91 -52.87 -33.05
C GLN A 146 -0.61 -52.80 -33.19
N ASP A 147 -1.36 -53.29 -32.19
CA ASP A 147 -2.83 -53.22 -32.16
C ASP A 147 -3.32 -51.76 -32.12
N VAL A 148 -2.72 -50.93 -31.25
CA VAL A 148 -3.03 -49.49 -31.15
C VAL A 148 -2.72 -48.77 -32.46
N LEU A 149 -1.54 -49.02 -33.04
CA LEU A 149 -1.14 -48.40 -34.30
C LEU A 149 -2.11 -48.75 -35.43
N THR A 150 -2.42 -50.03 -35.60
CA THR A 150 -3.30 -50.53 -36.66
C THR A 150 -4.69 -49.91 -36.54
N LYS A 151 -5.30 -49.96 -35.35
CA LYS A 151 -6.63 -49.37 -35.11
C LYS A 151 -6.66 -47.86 -35.35
N THR A 152 -5.63 -47.15 -34.91
CA THR A 152 -5.53 -45.69 -35.11
C THR A 152 -5.42 -45.37 -36.60
N GLN A 153 -4.56 -46.08 -37.34
CA GLN A 153 -4.39 -45.89 -38.78
C GLN A 153 -5.66 -46.22 -39.55
N ASP A 154 -6.36 -47.32 -39.22
CA ASP A 154 -7.59 -47.72 -39.88
C ASP A 154 -8.70 -46.68 -39.70
N ILE A 155 -8.83 -46.11 -38.50
CA ILE A 155 -9.79 -45.03 -38.24
C ILE A 155 -9.41 -43.76 -39.02
N ILE A 156 -8.13 -43.36 -39.03
CA ILE A 156 -7.66 -42.20 -39.81
C ILE A 156 -7.96 -42.41 -41.29
N ARG A 157 -7.66 -43.59 -41.85
CA ARG A 157 -7.98 -43.93 -43.25
C ARG A 157 -9.47 -43.82 -43.52
N SER A 158 -10.30 -44.37 -42.63
CA SER A 158 -11.76 -44.34 -42.75
C SER A 158 -12.31 -42.92 -42.79
N HIS A 159 -11.89 -42.05 -41.86
CA HIS A 159 -12.34 -40.66 -41.81
C HIS A 159 -11.79 -39.81 -42.95
N TYR A 160 -10.54 -40.05 -43.36
CA TYR A 160 -9.95 -39.36 -44.50
C TYR A 160 -10.69 -39.69 -45.80
N LEU A 161 -11.00 -40.97 -46.03
CA LEU A 161 -11.79 -41.41 -47.17
C LEU A 161 -13.21 -40.85 -47.14
N ALA A 162 -13.86 -40.84 -45.97
CA ALA A 162 -15.20 -40.29 -45.81
C ALA A 162 -15.25 -38.79 -46.16
N ARG A 163 -14.22 -38.03 -45.77
CA ARG A 163 -14.15 -36.57 -45.94
C ARG A 163 -13.68 -36.14 -47.34
N THR A 164 -12.63 -36.77 -47.86
CA THR A 164 -12.00 -36.37 -49.14
C THR A 164 -12.50 -37.16 -50.36
N ARG A 165 -13.19 -38.29 -50.12
CA ARG A 165 -13.55 -39.29 -51.15
C ARG A 165 -12.35 -39.91 -51.85
N LYS A 166 -11.16 -39.84 -51.24
CA LYS A 166 -9.90 -40.42 -51.75
C LYS A 166 -9.21 -41.23 -50.66
N ASP A 167 -8.46 -42.25 -51.06
CA ASP A 167 -7.58 -42.97 -50.14
C ASP A 167 -6.42 -42.07 -49.68
N ILE A 168 -6.08 -42.14 -48.40
CA ILE A 168 -4.93 -41.41 -47.84
C ILE A 168 -3.61 -42.03 -48.31
N THR A 169 -2.62 -41.19 -48.61
CA THR A 169 -1.27 -41.67 -48.92
C THR A 169 -0.53 -42.09 -47.65
N GLU A 170 0.46 -42.99 -47.75
CA GLU A 170 1.30 -43.34 -46.58
C GLU A 170 2.06 -42.13 -46.02
N LEU A 171 2.44 -41.18 -46.89
CA LEU A 171 3.10 -39.96 -46.47
C LEU A 171 2.17 -39.07 -45.64
N ASP A 172 0.92 -38.88 -46.08
CA ASP A 172 -0.08 -38.10 -45.34
C ASP A 172 -0.46 -38.79 -44.02
N LEU A 173 -0.61 -40.11 -44.03
CA LEU A 173 -0.87 -40.89 -42.81
C LEU A 173 0.26 -40.73 -41.80
N GLN A 174 1.52 -40.81 -42.24
CA GLN A 174 2.69 -40.58 -41.39
C GLN A 174 2.73 -39.15 -40.86
N ARG A 175 2.41 -38.15 -41.69
CA ARG A 175 2.34 -36.73 -41.27
C ARG A 175 1.27 -36.51 -40.20
N ILE A 176 0.06 -37.03 -40.39
CA ILE A 176 -1.01 -36.94 -39.38
C ILE A 176 -0.55 -37.61 -38.08
N MET A 177 -0.02 -38.84 -38.16
CA MET A 177 0.49 -39.56 -36.97
C MET A 177 1.61 -38.78 -36.25
N ALA A 178 2.51 -38.15 -37.00
CA ALA A 178 3.61 -37.33 -36.48
C ALA A 178 3.16 -35.99 -35.90
N ARG A 179 1.94 -35.51 -36.20
CA ARG A 179 1.33 -34.34 -35.57
C ARG A 179 0.58 -34.67 -34.29
N ILE A 180 0.22 -35.93 -34.06
CA ILE A 180 -0.50 -36.33 -32.84
C ILE A 180 0.47 -36.35 -31.64
N HIS A 181 0.09 -35.65 -30.58
CA HIS A 181 0.74 -35.64 -29.28
C HIS A 181 -0.26 -36.06 -28.23
N VAL A 182 -0.02 -37.18 -27.55
CA VAL A 182 -0.84 -37.57 -26.41
C VAL A 182 -0.21 -36.99 -25.15
N SER A 183 -0.94 -36.20 -24.37
CA SER A 183 -0.49 -35.71 -23.05
C SER A 183 -1.44 -36.14 -21.95
N ALA A 184 -0.89 -36.54 -20.81
CA ALA A 184 -1.67 -36.95 -19.64
C ALA A 184 -1.42 -35.92 -18.56
N LEU A 185 -2.44 -35.12 -18.26
CA LEU A 185 -2.34 -33.99 -17.34
C LEU A 185 -3.02 -34.31 -16.00
N ASP A 186 -2.41 -33.84 -14.93
CA ASP A 186 -2.86 -34.04 -13.55
C ASP A 186 -3.21 -32.69 -12.91
N LEU A 187 -4.29 -32.11 -13.44
CA LEU A 187 -4.82 -30.77 -13.10
C LEU A 187 -6.10 -30.82 -12.24
N ALA A 188 -6.52 -32.01 -11.82
CA ALA A 188 -7.60 -32.16 -10.85
C ALA A 188 -7.18 -31.61 -9.49
N GLU A 189 -8.14 -31.36 -8.60
CA GLU A 189 -7.87 -30.84 -7.26
C GLU A 189 -6.83 -31.68 -6.50
N GLY A 190 -5.72 -31.05 -6.09
CA GLY A 190 -4.60 -31.71 -5.42
C GLY A 190 -3.66 -32.49 -6.34
N GLY A 191 -3.85 -32.40 -7.66
CA GLY A 191 -3.00 -33.00 -8.68
C GLY A 191 -1.60 -32.41 -8.70
N SER A 192 -0.64 -33.17 -9.20
CA SER A 192 0.78 -32.80 -9.23
C SER A 192 1.07 -31.55 -10.08
N GLN A 193 0.38 -31.38 -11.21
CA GLN A 193 0.57 -30.21 -12.07
C GLN A 193 -0.21 -29.00 -11.58
N GLU A 194 -1.38 -29.20 -10.96
CA GLU A 194 -2.07 -28.12 -10.25
C GLU A 194 -1.22 -27.60 -9.08
N SER A 195 -0.67 -28.50 -8.26
CA SER A 195 0.22 -28.14 -7.15
C SER A 195 1.46 -27.37 -7.65
N ALA A 196 2.03 -27.79 -8.78
CA ALA A 196 3.18 -27.10 -9.39
C ALA A 196 2.83 -25.69 -9.87
N ILE A 197 1.68 -25.48 -10.53
CA ILE A 197 1.30 -24.13 -10.98
C ILE A 197 0.90 -23.23 -9.82
N LEU A 198 0.25 -23.77 -8.78
CA LEU A 198 -0.06 -23.01 -7.57
C LEU A 198 1.21 -22.55 -6.85
N LEU A 199 2.26 -23.37 -6.83
CA LEU A 199 3.57 -22.96 -6.29
C LEU A 199 4.20 -21.84 -7.12
N VAL A 200 4.16 -21.97 -8.45
CA VAL A 200 4.66 -20.93 -9.37
C VAL A 200 3.90 -19.62 -9.19
N LEU A 201 2.56 -19.66 -9.21
CA LEU A 201 1.72 -18.50 -8.96
C LEU A 201 2.02 -17.91 -7.58
N GLY A 202 2.08 -18.74 -6.53
CA GLY A 202 2.37 -18.29 -5.17
C GLY A 202 3.70 -17.54 -5.04
N SER A 203 4.69 -17.84 -5.88
CA SER A 203 5.97 -17.12 -5.92
C SER A 203 5.94 -15.77 -6.67
N ARG A 204 4.86 -15.48 -7.41
CA ARG A 204 4.76 -14.32 -8.32
C ARG A 204 3.53 -13.46 -8.12
N VAL A 205 2.61 -13.87 -7.25
CA VAL A 205 1.37 -13.13 -7.00
C VAL A 205 1.26 -12.71 -5.55
N THR A 206 0.54 -11.62 -5.34
CA THR A 206 0.33 -11.01 -4.02
C THR A 206 -0.95 -11.50 -3.32
N VAL A 207 -1.74 -12.34 -3.99
CA VAL A 207 -3.00 -12.90 -3.48
C VAL A 207 -2.87 -14.43 -3.35
N PRO A 208 -3.72 -15.11 -2.56
CA PRO A 208 -3.70 -16.56 -2.46
C PRO A 208 -3.82 -17.23 -3.84
N ALA A 209 -2.82 -18.03 -4.21
CA ALA A 209 -2.71 -18.61 -5.55
C ALA A 209 -3.92 -19.47 -5.95
N ASN A 210 -4.54 -20.15 -4.97
CA ASN A 210 -5.73 -20.96 -5.18
C ASN A 210 -6.96 -20.14 -5.60
N LEU A 211 -7.10 -18.90 -5.10
CA LEU A 211 -8.20 -18.01 -5.48
C LEU A 211 -8.01 -17.47 -6.90
N LEU A 212 -6.78 -17.06 -7.24
CA LEU A 212 -6.47 -16.63 -8.59
C LEU A 212 -6.64 -17.77 -9.61
N TRP A 213 -6.20 -18.99 -9.24
CA TRP A 213 -6.40 -20.19 -10.05
C TRP A 213 -7.89 -20.49 -10.30
N ALA A 214 -8.72 -20.43 -9.26
CA ALA A 214 -10.17 -20.60 -9.39
C ALA A 214 -10.78 -19.51 -10.30
N ASN A 215 -10.33 -18.26 -10.18
CA ASN A 215 -10.76 -17.16 -11.04
C ASN A 215 -10.37 -17.39 -12.51
N MET A 216 -9.16 -17.89 -12.78
CA MET A 216 -8.74 -18.26 -14.14
C MET A 216 -9.59 -19.38 -14.75
N ILE A 217 -9.96 -20.39 -13.97
CA ILE A 217 -10.85 -21.47 -14.44
C ILE A 217 -12.21 -20.88 -14.82
N ALA A 218 -12.80 -20.04 -13.96
CA ALA A 218 -14.09 -19.41 -14.20
C ALA A 218 -14.06 -18.50 -15.46
N PHE A 219 -12.96 -17.75 -15.65
CA PHE A 219 -12.77 -16.96 -16.86
C PHE A 219 -12.68 -17.83 -18.12
N GLY A 220 -11.99 -18.97 -18.06
CA GLY A 220 -11.94 -19.95 -19.15
C GLY A 220 -13.33 -20.46 -19.56
N VAL A 221 -14.20 -20.77 -18.59
CA VAL A 221 -15.61 -21.15 -18.85
C VAL A 221 -16.32 -20.07 -19.67
N SER A 222 -16.16 -18.81 -19.29
CA SER A 222 -16.79 -17.70 -20.02
C SER A 222 -16.26 -17.57 -21.45
N LEU A 223 -14.94 -17.64 -21.63
CA LEU A 223 -14.32 -17.54 -22.96
C LEU A 223 -14.76 -18.68 -23.90
N ALA A 224 -14.91 -19.89 -23.37
CA ALA A 224 -15.42 -21.03 -24.11
C ALA A 224 -16.89 -20.83 -24.52
N ARG A 225 -17.75 -20.39 -23.59
CA ARG A 225 -19.16 -20.13 -23.90
C ARG A 225 -19.33 -19.13 -25.05
N ASP A 226 -18.50 -18.09 -25.07
CA ASP A 226 -18.62 -16.98 -26.01
C ASP A 226 -17.72 -17.15 -27.26
N ARG A 227 -16.96 -18.25 -27.35
CA ARG A 227 -16.02 -18.59 -28.45
C ARG A 227 -14.96 -17.52 -28.71
N HIS A 228 -14.38 -17.00 -27.64
CA HIS A 228 -13.43 -15.90 -27.69
C HIS A 228 -11.96 -16.35 -27.84
N ALA A 229 -11.11 -15.40 -28.21
CA ALA A 229 -9.66 -15.52 -28.17
C ALA A 229 -9.08 -14.53 -27.15
N LEU A 230 -7.92 -14.87 -26.59
CA LEU A 230 -7.25 -14.14 -25.53
C LEU A 230 -5.75 -14.09 -25.80
N ASP A 231 -5.17 -12.89 -25.84
CA ASP A 231 -3.72 -12.70 -25.96
C ASP A 231 -3.04 -12.42 -24.61
N VAL A 232 -1.72 -12.27 -24.63
CA VAL A 232 -0.93 -11.99 -23.41
C VAL A 232 -1.33 -10.65 -22.79
N ALA A 233 -1.61 -9.63 -23.60
CA ALA A 233 -1.99 -8.31 -23.09
C ALA A 233 -3.32 -8.38 -22.32
N ALA A 234 -4.30 -9.12 -22.84
CA ALA A 234 -5.58 -9.32 -22.18
C ALA A 234 -5.47 -10.17 -20.90
N VAL A 235 -4.56 -11.14 -20.83
CA VAL A 235 -4.26 -11.86 -19.56
C VAL A 235 -3.65 -10.90 -18.53
N GLN A 236 -2.74 -10.03 -18.94
CA GLN A 236 -2.10 -9.03 -18.07
C GLN A 236 -3.10 -7.97 -17.61
N ASP A 237 -3.95 -7.46 -18.49
CA ASP A 237 -5.03 -6.53 -18.15
C ASP A 237 -5.98 -7.16 -17.11
N ARG A 238 -6.27 -8.46 -17.27
CA ARG A 238 -7.20 -9.18 -16.40
C ARG A 238 -6.64 -9.51 -15.02
N PHE A 239 -5.41 -10.01 -14.94
CA PHE A 239 -4.86 -10.61 -13.72
C PHE A 239 -3.56 -9.94 -13.25
N GLY A 240 -3.01 -9.01 -14.03
CA GLY A 240 -1.71 -8.37 -13.78
C GLY A 240 -1.65 -7.55 -12.50
N THR A 241 -2.78 -6.99 -12.03
CA THR A 241 -2.88 -6.28 -10.73
C THR A 241 -2.47 -7.16 -9.54
N TYR A 242 -2.54 -8.48 -9.69
CA TYR A 242 -2.13 -9.42 -8.64
C TYR A 242 -0.65 -9.83 -8.72
N LEU A 243 0.12 -9.38 -9.72
CA LEU A 243 1.54 -9.69 -9.82
C LEU A 243 2.36 -8.87 -8.83
N GLY A 244 3.33 -9.52 -8.18
CA GLY A 244 4.23 -8.88 -7.23
C GLY A 244 5.12 -9.89 -6.50
N PRO A 245 6.00 -9.43 -5.58
CA PRO A 245 6.77 -10.33 -4.74
C PRO A 245 5.83 -11.27 -3.96
N SER A 246 6.26 -12.51 -3.75
CA SER A 246 5.42 -13.58 -3.19
C SER A 246 4.75 -13.14 -1.88
N SER A 247 3.49 -13.56 -1.67
CA SER A 247 2.77 -13.30 -0.42
C SER A 247 3.44 -13.93 0.82
N GLN A 248 4.42 -14.84 0.62
CA GLN A 248 5.15 -15.54 1.68
C GLN A 248 6.50 -14.88 2.03
N ASP A 249 7.09 -14.10 1.13
CA ASP A 249 8.42 -13.47 1.33
C ASP A 249 8.36 -12.10 1.99
N GLN A 250 7.17 -11.57 2.29
CA GLN A 250 7.07 -10.27 2.93
C GLN A 250 7.16 -10.41 4.45
N PRO A 251 8.01 -9.59 5.12
CA PRO A 251 8.07 -9.58 6.57
C PRO A 251 6.66 -9.38 7.12
N THR A 252 6.28 -10.18 8.12
CA THR A 252 5.10 -9.90 8.93
C THR A 252 5.18 -8.42 9.30
N PRO A 253 4.21 -7.57 8.92
CA PRO A 253 4.27 -6.17 9.29
C PRO A 253 4.49 -6.13 10.81
N ALA A 254 5.48 -5.34 11.24
CA ALA A 254 5.66 -5.08 12.66
C ALA A 254 4.30 -4.65 13.23
N PRO A 255 3.93 -5.05 14.46
CA PRO A 255 2.59 -4.77 14.98
C PRO A 255 2.33 -3.26 14.96
N GLY A 256 1.50 -2.85 14.01
CA GLY A 256 1.06 -1.49 13.77
C GLY A 256 0.41 -1.36 12.38
N PRO A 257 -0.83 -0.87 12.28
CA PRO A 257 -1.94 -0.91 13.22
C PRO A 257 -3.18 -1.57 12.59
N ILE A 258 -4.15 -1.90 13.43
CA ILE A 258 -5.61 -2.00 13.24
C ILE A 258 -6.19 -2.05 11.80
N THR A 259 -5.74 -1.27 10.80
CA THR A 259 -6.30 -1.21 9.44
C THR A 259 -6.26 -2.53 8.67
N ALA A 260 -5.17 -3.30 8.70
CA ALA A 260 -5.12 -4.60 7.99
C ALA A 260 -6.06 -5.65 8.61
N GLU A 261 -6.19 -5.65 9.94
CA GLU A 261 -7.16 -6.47 10.67
C GLU A 261 -8.61 -6.00 10.42
N LEU A 262 -8.82 -4.68 10.31
CA LEU A 262 -10.13 -4.10 9.99
C LEU A 262 -10.61 -4.46 8.57
N VAL A 263 -9.70 -4.70 7.62
CA VAL A 263 -10.03 -4.97 6.21
C VAL A 263 -10.27 -6.46 5.95
N ALA A 264 -9.66 -7.37 6.72
CA ALA A 264 -9.62 -8.81 6.42
C ALA A 264 -10.99 -9.50 6.37
N ASP A 265 -11.98 -9.03 7.14
CA ASP A 265 -13.32 -9.62 7.24
C ASP A 265 -14.41 -8.76 6.56
N LEU A 266 -14.02 -7.80 5.72
CA LEU A 266 -14.99 -6.91 5.08
C LEU A 266 -15.58 -7.51 3.80
N PRO A 267 -16.83 -7.14 3.44
CA PRO A 267 -17.44 -7.60 2.20
C PRO A 267 -16.80 -6.90 1.00
N PHE A 268 -16.42 -7.66 -0.02
CA PHE A 268 -15.86 -7.18 -1.29
C PHE A 268 -16.63 -7.68 -2.52
N GLY A 269 -17.71 -8.42 -2.34
CA GLY A 269 -18.55 -8.92 -3.44
C GLY A 269 -19.62 -7.94 -3.93
N TRP A 270 -19.90 -6.89 -3.14
CA TRP A 270 -20.96 -5.93 -3.39
C TRP A 270 -20.49 -4.48 -3.34
N ASP A 271 -21.17 -3.62 -4.07
CA ASP A 271 -21.21 -2.19 -3.83
C ASP A 271 -22.65 -1.77 -3.55
N VAL A 272 -22.90 -1.06 -2.45
CA VAL A 272 -24.15 -0.35 -2.22
C VAL A 272 -23.95 1.08 -2.68
N VAL A 273 -24.74 1.52 -3.65
CA VAL A 273 -24.58 2.82 -4.31
C VAL A 273 -25.87 3.62 -4.15
N LEU A 274 -25.74 4.84 -3.63
CA LEU A 274 -26.75 5.88 -3.71
C LEU A 274 -26.37 6.80 -4.87
N ALA A 275 -27.26 6.97 -5.84
CA ALA A 275 -27.04 7.79 -7.02
C ALA A 275 -28.27 8.68 -7.30
N LYS A 276 -28.05 9.78 -8.02
CA LYS A 276 -29.16 10.56 -8.59
C LYS A 276 -29.86 9.71 -9.64
N SER A 277 -31.19 9.71 -9.61
CA SER A 277 -31.99 8.92 -10.52
C SER A 277 -31.87 9.44 -11.95
N PRO A 278 -31.56 8.59 -12.95
CA PRO A 278 -31.72 8.94 -14.36
C PRO A 278 -33.19 8.93 -14.81
N TYR A 279 -34.11 8.44 -13.97
CA TYR A 279 -35.54 8.31 -14.27
C TYR A 279 -36.38 9.41 -13.58
N PRO A 280 -37.34 10.03 -14.26
CA PRO A 280 -38.12 11.15 -13.73
C PRO A 280 -39.10 10.78 -12.60
N GLU A 281 -39.36 9.49 -12.37
CA GLU A 281 -40.28 8.99 -11.35
C GLU A 281 -39.69 9.00 -9.93
N CYS A 282 -38.38 9.14 -9.80
CA CYS A 282 -37.69 9.24 -8.51
C CYS A 282 -36.54 10.25 -8.60
N ASP A 283 -36.13 10.80 -7.46
CA ASP A 283 -35.03 11.76 -7.37
C ASP A 283 -33.70 11.02 -7.16
N PHE A 284 -33.72 9.92 -6.40
CA PHE A 284 -32.55 9.10 -6.08
C PHE A 284 -32.84 7.61 -6.21
N ILE A 285 -31.79 6.83 -6.43
CA ILE A 285 -31.81 5.37 -6.43
C ILE A 285 -30.76 4.87 -5.46
N VAL A 286 -31.13 3.93 -4.58
CA VAL A 286 -30.19 3.11 -3.83
C VAL A 286 -30.24 1.69 -4.37
N THR A 287 -29.10 1.14 -4.75
CA THR A 287 -29.01 -0.23 -5.28
C THR A 287 -27.77 -0.92 -4.75
N ASP A 288 -27.85 -2.23 -4.55
CA ASP A 288 -26.66 -3.07 -4.44
C ASP A 288 -26.28 -3.64 -5.81
N ILE A 289 -24.98 -3.67 -6.09
CA ILE A 289 -24.41 -4.10 -7.37
C ILE A 289 -23.37 -5.16 -7.05
N MET A 290 -23.55 -6.34 -7.64
CA MET A 290 -22.54 -7.39 -7.58
C MET A 290 -21.28 -6.92 -8.30
N ARG A 291 -20.14 -6.88 -7.60
CA ARG A 291 -18.89 -6.34 -8.15
C ARG A 291 -18.31 -7.21 -9.25
N PHE A 292 -18.36 -8.52 -9.08
CA PHE A 292 -17.75 -9.48 -10.01
C PHE A 292 -18.80 -10.33 -10.72
N ASP A 293 -18.67 -10.54 -12.02
CA ASP A 293 -19.49 -11.53 -12.73
C ASP A 293 -18.98 -12.97 -12.51
N GLU A 294 -19.65 -13.94 -13.13
CA GLU A 294 -19.26 -15.36 -13.05
C GLU A 294 -17.85 -15.63 -13.61
N ALA A 295 -17.32 -14.75 -14.46
CA ALA A 295 -15.98 -14.82 -15.01
C ALA A 295 -14.94 -14.11 -14.12
N GLY A 296 -15.38 -13.47 -13.02
CA GLY A 296 -14.57 -12.69 -12.10
C GLY A 296 -14.31 -11.25 -12.55
N ALA A 297 -15.09 -10.72 -13.50
CA ALA A 297 -14.88 -9.38 -14.07
C ALA A 297 -15.62 -8.32 -13.27
N LYS A 298 -14.97 -7.16 -13.06
CA LYS A 298 -15.68 -5.99 -12.53
C LYS A 298 -16.88 -5.68 -13.44
N ARG A 299 -18.09 -5.64 -12.87
CA ARG A 299 -19.36 -5.41 -13.61
C ARG A 299 -19.69 -3.95 -13.83
N HIS A 300 -18.97 -3.08 -13.13
CA HIS A 300 -19.14 -1.64 -13.17
C HIS A 300 -17.81 -0.95 -12.91
N THR A 301 -17.72 0.28 -13.38
CA THR A 301 -16.56 1.15 -13.20
C THR A 301 -17.01 2.48 -12.62
N PHE A 302 -16.16 3.09 -11.80
CA PHE A 302 -16.36 4.42 -11.26
C PHE A 302 -15.35 5.36 -11.91
N SER A 303 -15.80 6.56 -12.26
CA SER A 303 -14.95 7.63 -12.78
C SER A 303 -15.63 8.99 -12.62
N ALA A 304 -14.87 9.99 -12.16
CA ALA A 304 -15.30 11.39 -12.11
C ALA A 304 -16.67 11.61 -11.42
N GLY A 305 -16.90 10.95 -10.27
CA GLY A 305 -18.16 11.06 -9.52
C GLY A 305 -19.33 10.27 -10.12
N GLN A 306 -19.07 9.40 -11.10
CA GLN A 306 -20.10 8.62 -11.79
C GLN A 306 -19.84 7.13 -11.70
N VAL A 307 -20.90 6.33 -11.87
CA VAL A 307 -20.84 4.87 -12.00
C VAL A 307 -21.39 4.44 -13.35
N LEU A 308 -20.66 3.57 -14.04
CA LEU A 308 -21.08 2.92 -15.27
C LEU A 308 -21.45 1.47 -14.99
N ILE A 309 -22.74 1.12 -15.04
CA ILE A 309 -23.22 -0.24 -14.76
C ILE A 309 -23.58 -0.93 -16.08
N GLY A 310 -22.84 -1.97 -16.45
CA GLY A 310 -23.14 -2.80 -17.63
C GLY A 310 -23.21 -2.02 -18.96
N GLY A 311 -22.41 -0.96 -19.12
CA GLY A 311 -22.33 -0.17 -20.35
C GLY A 311 -23.57 0.70 -20.64
N ARG A 312 -24.38 1.00 -19.63
CA ARG A 312 -25.54 1.90 -19.71
C ARG A 312 -25.12 3.37 -19.62
N GLU A 313 -26.07 4.29 -19.54
CA GLU A 313 -25.75 5.68 -19.23
C GLU A 313 -25.14 5.78 -17.81
N PRO A 314 -24.11 6.63 -17.61
CA PRO A 314 -23.46 6.80 -16.32
C PRO A 314 -24.40 7.50 -15.33
N TRP A 315 -24.39 7.07 -14.07
CA TRP A 315 -25.20 7.66 -13.00
C TRP A 315 -24.32 8.52 -12.10
N GLU A 316 -24.79 9.71 -11.72
CA GLU A 316 -24.09 10.57 -10.77
C GLU A 316 -24.19 9.97 -9.36
N VAL A 317 -23.05 9.63 -8.78
CA VAL A 317 -22.95 8.99 -7.48
C VAL A 317 -23.04 10.04 -6.38
N VAL A 318 -23.83 9.76 -5.35
CA VAL A 318 -23.90 10.54 -4.11
C VAL A 318 -23.02 9.90 -3.05
N GLY A 319 -23.00 8.56 -2.98
CA GLY A 319 -22.11 7.82 -2.11
C GLY A 319 -22.09 6.32 -2.41
N ARG A 320 -21.02 5.65 -1.96
CA ARG A 320 -20.74 4.23 -2.18
C ARG A 320 -20.28 3.56 -0.88
N TRP A 321 -20.85 2.41 -0.55
CA TRP A 321 -20.54 1.66 0.67
C TRP A 321 -20.36 0.17 0.40
N SER A 322 -19.64 -0.48 1.32
CA SER A 322 -19.49 -1.93 1.32
C SER A 322 -20.74 -2.69 1.79
N THR A 323 -21.64 -2.01 2.50
CA THR A 323 -22.83 -2.61 3.13
C THR A 323 -24.02 -1.65 3.15
N TRP A 324 -25.24 -2.22 3.22
CA TRP A 324 -26.47 -1.46 3.44
C TRP A 324 -26.45 -0.68 4.75
N ALA A 325 -25.94 -1.27 5.84
CA ALA A 325 -25.79 -0.58 7.12
C ALA A 325 -24.88 0.67 7.05
N GLY A 326 -23.90 0.68 6.13
CA GLY A 326 -23.12 1.88 5.83
C GLY A 326 -23.97 2.98 5.20
N CYS A 327 -24.75 2.62 4.17
CA CYS A 327 -25.67 3.53 3.49
C CYS A 327 -26.77 4.06 4.43
N ASP A 328 -27.36 3.20 5.26
CA ASP A 328 -28.43 3.58 6.20
C ASP A 328 -27.95 4.66 7.17
N ARG A 329 -26.74 4.51 7.73
CA ARG A 329 -26.13 5.54 8.60
C ARG A 329 -25.98 6.89 7.89
N HIS A 330 -25.61 6.88 6.60
CA HIS A 330 -25.50 8.11 5.82
C HIS A 330 -26.86 8.78 5.63
N VAL A 331 -27.87 8.01 5.23
CA VAL A 331 -29.23 8.51 5.01
C VAL A 331 -29.84 9.04 6.32
N GLU A 332 -29.62 8.35 7.44
CA GLU A 332 -30.07 8.81 8.76
C GLU A 332 -29.39 10.13 9.17
N ALA A 333 -28.08 10.27 8.94
CA ALA A 333 -27.33 11.48 9.26
C ALA A 333 -27.73 12.69 8.37
N HIS A 334 -28.30 12.43 7.19
CA HIS A 334 -28.70 13.43 6.19
C HIS A 334 -30.20 13.37 5.89
N ALA A 335 -31.03 12.99 6.88
CA ALA A 335 -32.46 12.76 6.66
C ALA A 335 -33.17 13.99 6.05
N ASP A 336 -32.76 15.19 6.46
CA ASP A 336 -33.29 16.47 5.95
C ASP A 336 -33.06 16.64 4.43
N ASP A 337 -31.98 16.07 3.87
CA ASP A 337 -31.69 16.14 2.42
C ASP A 337 -32.66 15.30 1.58
N TYR A 338 -33.33 14.32 2.21
CA TYR A 338 -34.20 13.35 1.54
C TYR A 338 -35.68 13.46 1.93
N GLU A 339 -36.07 14.31 2.89
CA GLU A 339 -37.43 14.37 3.46
C GLU A 339 -38.54 14.52 2.39
N ASP A 340 -38.32 15.39 1.39
CA ASP A 340 -39.27 15.65 0.29
C ASP A 340 -38.91 14.92 -1.02
N LYS A 341 -38.00 13.95 -0.98
CA LYS A 341 -37.44 13.29 -2.16
C LYS A 341 -37.99 11.88 -2.32
N ARG A 342 -38.21 11.48 -3.58
CA ARG A 342 -38.59 10.09 -3.90
C ARG A 342 -37.32 9.26 -4.08
N VAL A 343 -37.04 8.38 -3.12
CA VAL A 343 -35.91 7.45 -3.19
C VAL A 343 -36.43 6.06 -3.60
N ALA A 344 -35.94 5.53 -4.72
CA ALA A 344 -36.20 4.17 -5.14
C ALA A 344 -35.14 3.22 -4.56
N VAL A 345 -35.56 2.11 -3.97
CA VAL A 345 -34.65 1.08 -3.44
C VAL A 345 -34.72 -0.15 -4.35
N LEU A 346 -33.59 -0.50 -4.96
CA LEU A 346 -33.44 -1.65 -5.85
C LEU A 346 -32.47 -2.64 -5.21
N ALA A 347 -33.00 -3.55 -4.39
CA ALA A 347 -32.19 -4.62 -3.82
C ALA A 347 -32.15 -5.82 -4.77
N ALA A 348 -30.96 -6.37 -4.98
CA ALA A 348 -30.72 -7.56 -5.75
C ALA A 348 -31.13 -8.80 -4.94
N ASP A 349 -32.01 -9.62 -5.52
CA ASP A 349 -32.32 -10.95 -5.00
C ASP A 349 -31.39 -11.97 -5.67
N LEU A 350 -30.30 -12.33 -5.00
CA LEU A 350 -29.32 -13.30 -5.52
C LEU A 350 -29.37 -14.63 -4.76
N PRO A 351 -29.25 -15.77 -5.47
CA PRO A 351 -29.30 -17.10 -4.88
C PRO A 351 -28.03 -17.51 -4.09
N GLN A 352 -26.93 -16.79 -4.27
CA GLN A 352 -25.64 -17.04 -3.60
C GLN A 352 -25.03 -15.71 -3.18
N ASP A 353 -24.27 -15.69 -2.08
CA ASP A 353 -23.56 -14.51 -1.57
C ASP A 353 -22.31 -14.20 -2.42
N PRO A 354 -22.28 -13.08 -3.18
CA PRO A 354 -21.13 -12.64 -3.97
C PRO A 354 -19.83 -12.48 -3.20
N ASN A 355 -19.88 -12.24 -1.89
CA ASN A 355 -18.67 -12.11 -1.06
C ASN A 355 -17.87 -13.42 -0.99
N GLN A 356 -18.49 -14.57 -1.26
CA GLN A 356 -17.85 -15.88 -1.25
C GLN A 356 -17.21 -16.26 -2.59
N SER A 357 -17.36 -15.43 -3.63
CA SER A 357 -16.75 -15.69 -4.93
C SER A 357 -15.22 -15.62 -4.86
N ALA A 358 -14.52 -16.45 -5.65
CA ALA A 358 -13.07 -16.45 -5.68
C ALA A 358 -12.48 -15.09 -6.08
N ALA A 359 -13.17 -14.35 -6.97
CA ALA A 359 -12.78 -12.99 -7.37
C ALA A 359 -12.91 -12.00 -6.20
N ALA A 360 -14.02 -12.02 -5.47
CA ALA A 360 -14.20 -11.17 -4.30
C ALA A 360 -13.16 -11.46 -3.21
N LEU A 361 -12.89 -12.73 -2.92
CA LEU A 361 -11.88 -13.13 -1.93
C LEU A 361 -10.46 -12.76 -2.35
N ALA A 362 -10.11 -12.91 -3.64
CA ALA A 362 -8.82 -12.48 -4.16
C ALA A 362 -8.66 -10.96 -4.07
N HIS A 363 -9.72 -10.21 -4.40
CA HIS A 363 -9.73 -8.75 -4.30
C HIS A 363 -9.64 -8.26 -2.85
N ALA A 364 -10.33 -8.94 -1.92
CA ALA A 364 -10.21 -8.67 -0.49
C ALA A 364 -8.77 -8.84 0.01
N ALA A 365 -8.10 -9.92 -0.40
CA ALA A 365 -6.69 -10.16 -0.06
C ALA A 365 -5.76 -9.08 -0.66
N HIS A 366 -6.05 -8.60 -1.88
CA HIS A 366 -5.32 -7.49 -2.49
C HIS A 366 -5.49 -6.20 -1.68
N CYS A 367 -6.72 -5.84 -1.31
CA CYS A 367 -7.05 -4.67 -0.51
C CYS A 367 -6.40 -4.69 0.88
N ALA A 368 -6.43 -5.83 1.57
CA ALA A 368 -5.78 -5.99 2.87
C ALA A 368 -4.26 -5.75 2.79
N ARG A 369 -3.63 -6.19 1.69
CA ARG A 369 -2.20 -5.93 1.45
C ARG A 369 -1.93 -4.45 1.17
N LEU A 370 -2.77 -3.78 0.37
CA LEU A 370 -2.62 -2.34 0.13
C LEU A 370 -2.65 -1.57 1.46
N ALA A 371 -3.64 -1.87 2.32
CA ALA A 371 -3.74 -1.25 3.63
C ALA A 371 -2.52 -1.52 4.54
N ALA A 372 -1.94 -2.72 4.48
CA ALA A 372 -0.77 -3.10 5.27
C ALA A 372 0.55 -2.51 4.77
N ALA A 373 0.60 -2.01 3.53
CA ALA A 373 1.81 -1.46 2.91
C ALA A 373 2.11 -0.01 3.33
N HIS A 374 1.18 0.66 4.01
CA HIS A 374 1.33 2.06 4.40
C HIS A 374 2.27 2.24 5.59
N GLU A 375 3.28 3.10 5.45
CA GLU A 375 4.17 3.48 6.55
C GLU A 375 3.43 4.28 7.63
N ASP A 376 2.59 5.24 7.21
CA ASP A 376 1.66 5.96 8.09
C ASP A 376 0.20 5.63 7.72
N PRO A 377 -0.47 4.79 8.52
CA PRO A 377 -1.84 4.34 8.32
C PRO A 377 -2.87 5.35 8.82
N TYR A 378 -2.44 6.40 9.55
CA TYR A 378 -3.29 7.50 9.98
C TYR A 378 -3.14 8.73 9.08
N ALA A 379 -2.40 8.64 7.99
CA ALA A 379 -2.39 9.66 6.95
C ALA A 379 -3.59 9.49 5.99
N CYS A 380 -4.23 10.59 5.65
CA CYS A 380 -5.32 10.59 4.68
C CYS A 380 -4.84 10.15 3.30
N ARG A 381 -5.59 9.24 2.66
CA ARG A 381 -5.24 8.73 1.32
C ARG A 381 -5.43 9.76 0.20
N HIS A 382 -6.20 10.83 0.43
CA HIS A 382 -6.43 11.89 -0.55
C HIS A 382 -5.50 13.10 -0.37
N CYS A 383 -5.45 13.71 0.81
CA CYS A 383 -4.64 14.92 1.03
C CYS A 383 -3.24 14.64 1.62
N GLY A 384 -3.02 13.47 2.23
CA GLY A 384 -1.77 13.12 2.91
C GLY A 384 -1.64 13.66 4.34
N ASP A 385 -2.57 14.49 4.82
CA ASP A 385 -2.52 15.03 6.18
C ASP A 385 -2.90 13.98 7.23
N PRO A 386 -2.45 14.13 8.49
CA PRO A 386 -2.82 13.24 9.58
C PRO A 386 -4.32 13.24 9.86
N ILE A 387 -4.86 12.08 10.25
CA ILE A 387 -6.25 11.88 10.65
C ILE A 387 -6.35 11.74 12.16
N SER A 388 -7.16 12.60 12.76
CA SER A 388 -7.51 12.57 14.18
C SER A 388 -9.01 12.81 14.43
N GLU A 389 -9.83 12.35 13.50
CA GLU A 389 -11.29 12.49 13.53
C GLU A 389 -11.93 11.17 14.00
N ASP A 390 -12.80 11.25 15.02
CA ASP A 390 -13.69 10.12 15.31
C ASP A 390 -14.68 9.97 14.16
N GLY A 391 -14.93 8.73 13.76
CA GLY A 391 -15.79 8.45 12.61
C GLY A 391 -15.11 8.65 11.26
N ALA A 392 -13.79 8.89 11.17
CA ALA A 392 -13.10 8.97 9.88
C ALA A 392 -13.36 7.71 9.04
N PRO A 393 -13.76 7.83 7.76
CA PRO A 393 -14.06 6.68 6.92
C PRO A 393 -12.79 5.93 6.52
N LEU A 394 -12.84 4.61 6.66
CA LEU A 394 -11.95 3.68 5.99
C LEU A 394 -12.54 3.41 4.61
N VAL A 395 -11.77 3.66 3.56
CA VAL A 395 -12.24 3.56 2.17
C VAL A 395 -11.36 2.66 1.32
N GLU A 396 -11.97 2.09 0.29
CA GLU A 396 -11.29 1.54 -0.87
C GLU A 396 -11.43 2.55 -2.02
N ILE A 397 -10.29 3.02 -2.54
CA ILE A 397 -10.17 3.85 -3.74
C ILE A 397 -10.04 2.90 -4.93
N ASP A 398 -11.12 2.77 -5.68
CA ASP A 398 -11.26 1.91 -6.86
C ASP A 398 -11.94 2.73 -7.96
N GLU A 399 -11.15 3.61 -8.59
CA GLU A 399 -11.59 4.56 -9.61
C GLU A 399 -10.70 4.48 -10.86
N GLU A 400 -11.32 4.55 -12.04
CA GLU A 400 -10.61 4.48 -13.31
C GLU A 400 -9.62 5.63 -13.48
N GLY A 401 -8.38 5.30 -13.86
CA GLY A 401 -7.30 6.27 -14.02
C GLY A 401 -6.60 6.67 -12.71
N GLN A 402 -7.03 6.12 -11.58
CA GLN A 402 -6.34 6.30 -10.29
C GLN A 402 -5.71 4.99 -9.82
N PRO A 403 -4.56 5.02 -9.11
CA PRO A 403 -4.02 3.85 -8.45
C PRO A 403 -5.01 3.31 -7.41
N GLU A 404 -5.19 1.98 -7.37
CA GLU A 404 -5.98 1.34 -6.31
C GLU A 404 -5.32 1.56 -4.95
N ASP A 405 -6.11 1.92 -3.94
CA ASP A 405 -5.62 2.18 -2.57
C ASP A 405 -6.68 1.85 -1.52
N VAL A 406 -6.26 1.61 -0.28
CA VAL A 406 -7.14 1.35 0.86
C VAL A 406 -6.57 2.02 2.09
N GLY A 407 -7.38 2.82 2.79
CA GLY A 407 -6.94 3.50 4.00
C GLY A 407 -7.96 4.50 4.53
N LEU A 408 -7.54 5.28 5.53
CA LEU A 408 -8.38 6.31 6.13
C LEU A 408 -8.41 7.57 5.26
N VAL A 409 -9.55 8.23 5.19
CA VAL A 409 -9.67 9.59 4.62
C VAL A 409 -10.39 10.50 5.61
N HIS A 410 -10.13 11.82 5.57
CA HIS A 410 -10.93 12.77 6.35
C HIS A 410 -12.36 12.75 5.85
N GLN A 411 -13.32 13.06 6.73
CA GLN A 411 -14.72 13.20 6.32
C GLN A 411 -14.90 14.24 5.22
N ALA A 412 -14.14 15.35 5.28
CA ALA A 412 -14.15 16.41 4.27
C ALA A 412 -13.45 16.03 2.95
N CYS A 413 -12.57 15.03 2.96
CA CYS A 413 -11.86 14.55 1.77
C CYS A 413 -12.58 13.39 1.07
N LEU A 414 -13.63 12.84 1.69
CA LEU A 414 -14.40 11.74 1.14
C LEU A 414 -15.03 12.16 -0.20
N THR A 415 -14.78 11.38 -1.24
CA THR A 415 -15.39 11.56 -2.56
C THR A 415 -16.61 10.64 -2.71
N PRO A 416 -17.57 10.96 -3.59
CA PRO A 416 -18.74 10.10 -3.79
C PRO A 416 -18.40 8.68 -4.28
N THR A 417 -17.29 8.52 -4.99
CA THR A 417 -16.83 7.25 -5.59
C THR A 417 -16.00 6.40 -4.64
N ASP A 418 -15.49 6.97 -3.54
CA ASP A 418 -14.82 6.23 -2.49
C ASP A 418 -15.76 5.18 -1.90
N ARG A 419 -15.30 3.95 -1.86
CA ARG A 419 -16.08 2.86 -1.28
C ARG A 419 -15.86 2.84 0.22
N VAL A 420 -16.81 3.34 0.98
CA VAL A 420 -16.73 3.34 2.45
C VAL A 420 -16.86 1.91 2.96
N LEU A 421 -15.77 1.44 3.55
CA LEU A 421 -15.61 0.10 4.12
C LEU A 421 -16.09 0.04 5.56
N GLY A 422 -15.86 1.11 6.32
CA GLY A 422 -16.18 1.24 7.74
C GLY A 422 -15.83 2.64 8.26
N LEU A 423 -16.05 2.89 9.55
CA LEU A 423 -15.68 4.15 10.20
C LEU A 423 -14.78 3.85 11.40
N VAL A 424 -13.85 4.75 11.69
CA VAL A 424 -13.02 4.69 12.90
C VAL A 424 -13.88 4.95 14.14
N ASP A 425 -13.75 4.09 15.15
CA ASP A 425 -14.30 4.32 16.50
C ASP A 425 -13.13 4.50 17.47
N ALA A 426 -12.80 5.76 17.78
CA ALA A 426 -11.63 6.11 18.56
C ALA A 426 -11.97 7.09 19.69
N ALA A 427 -12.05 6.56 20.92
CA ALA A 427 -12.33 7.37 22.11
C ALA A 427 -11.33 8.51 22.33
N ILE A 428 -10.07 8.35 21.92
CA ILE A 428 -9.05 9.39 22.02
C ILE A 428 -9.40 10.64 21.18
N PHE A 429 -9.90 10.44 19.95
CA PHE A 429 -10.33 11.51 19.06
C PHE A 429 -11.61 12.16 19.58
N ARG A 430 -12.59 11.38 20.09
CA ARG A 430 -13.78 11.94 20.74
C ARG A 430 -13.44 12.85 21.92
N ASN A 431 -12.56 12.38 22.80
CA ASN A 431 -12.16 13.11 24.00
C ASN A 431 -11.35 14.38 23.68
N HIS A 432 -10.68 14.43 22.52
CA HIS A 432 -9.83 15.54 22.08
C HIS A 432 -10.25 16.09 20.71
N HIS A 433 -11.56 16.20 20.44
CA HIS A 433 -12.13 16.64 19.15
C HIS A 433 -11.65 18.00 18.62
N ARG A 434 -10.94 18.79 19.44
CA ARG A 434 -10.32 20.07 19.04
C ARG A 434 -8.95 19.91 18.39
N LEU A 435 -8.29 18.76 18.54
CA LEU A 435 -7.02 18.43 17.89
C LEU A 435 -7.29 17.83 16.51
N ARG A 436 -7.91 18.62 15.62
CA ARG A 436 -8.22 18.22 14.24
C ARG A 436 -6.93 18.12 13.41
N ASN A 437 -6.78 17.05 12.65
CA ASN A 437 -5.64 16.69 11.81
C ASN A 437 -4.28 16.65 12.52
N PHE A 438 -4.30 16.32 13.81
CA PHE A 438 -3.12 16.33 14.65
C PHE A 438 -2.34 15.02 14.55
N ASP A 439 -1.04 15.12 14.28
CA ASP A 439 -0.13 13.97 14.27
C ASP A 439 0.19 13.47 15.69
N TYR A 440 -0.68 12.61 16.22
CA TYR A 440 -0.48 11.98 17.54
C TYR A 440 0.77 11.11 17.59
N ALA A 441 1.06 10.36 16.52
CA ALA A 441 2.16 9.41 16.50
C ALA A 441 3.52 10.13 16.49
N GLY A 442 3.68 11.08 15.58
CA GLY A 442 4.85 11.95 15.51
C GLY A 442 5.02 12.79 16.76
N TRP A 443 3.94 13.33 17.33
CA TRP A 443 4.01 14.07 18.61
C TRP A 443 4.56 13.20 19.74
N LEU A 444 3.97 12.03 19.97
CA LEU A 444 4.39 11.13 21.07
C LEU A 444 5.82 10.62 20.87
N ALA A 445 6.24 10.39 19.62
CA ALA A 445 7.61 10.04 19.31
C ALA A 445 8.58 11.20 19.58
N ALA A 446 8.22 12.42 19.18
CA ALA A 446 9.04 13.61 19.36
C ALA A 446 9.15 14.06 20.83
N LEU A 447 8.11 13.81 21.63
CA LEU A 447 8.06 14.17 23.05
C LEU A 447 9.11 13.40 23.87
N ARG A 448 9.48 12.18 23.45
CA ARG A 448 10.59 11.44 24.09
C ARG A 448 11.90 12.18 23.84
N GLY A 449 12.49 12.70 24.92
CA GLY A 449 13.70 13.51 24.85
C GLY A 449 13.47 14.92 24.26
N GLY A 450 12.23 15.36 24.12
CA GLY A 450 11.89 16.69 23.62
C GLY A 450 11.64 17.73 24.72
N GLN A 451 11.38 18.96 24.29
CA GLN A 451 11.02 20.11 25.12
C GLN A 451 12.03 20.44 26.23
N GLY A 452 13.32 20.24 26.00
CA GLY A 452 14.36 20.48 27.02
C GLY A 452 14.28 21.87 27.68
N MET A 453 14.06 22.93 26.89
CA MET A 453 13.87 24.30 27.38
C MET A 453 12.61 24.45 28.22
N PHE A 454 11.48 23.92 27.74
CA PHE A 454 10.18 24.11 28.37
C PHE A 454 9.99 23.25 29.61
N GLY A 455 10.62 22.07 29.67
CA GLY A 455 10.71 21.27 30.88
C GLY A 455 11.40 22.02 32.01
N ALA A 456 12.53 22.68 31.73
CA ALA A 456 13.23 23.51 32.72
C ALA A 456 12.39 24.72 33.16
N LEU A 457 11.68 25.37 32.22
CA LEU A 457 10.79 26.50 32.55
C LEU A 457 9.59 26.08 33.41
N ALA A 458 9.02 24.90 33.16
CA ALA A 458 7.88 24.38 33.93
C ALA A 458 8.22 24.16 35.41
N GLU A 459 9.48 23.84 35.73
CA GLU A 459 9.98 23.73 37.11
C GLU A 459 10.32 25.10 37.73
N SER A 460 10.44 26.15 36.92
CA SER A 460 10.85 27.47 37.37
C SER A 460 9.71 28.30 37.98
N GLN A 461 10.07 29.33 38.75
CA GLN A 461 9.10 30.32 39.27
C GLN A 461 8.68 31.36 38.20
N VAL A 462 9.32 31.37 37.02
CA VAL A 462 9.07 32.35 35.97
C VAL A 462 7.76 32.00 35.25
N LYS A 463 6.79 32.93 35.27
CA LYS A 463 5.47 32.73 34.64
C LYS A 463 5.37 33.29 33.23
N HIS A 464 6.15 34.32 32.92
CA HIS A 464 6.26 34.87 31.58
C HIS A 464 7.63 35.54 31.39
N GLY A 465 8.09 35.64 30.15
CA GLY A 465 9.37 36.26 29.84
C GLY A 465 9.87 35.94 28.42
N PRO A 466 11.00 36.54 28.00
CA PRO A 466 11.63 36.16 26.75
C PRO A 466 12.25 34.76 26.88
N ILE A 467 12.12 33.95 25.83
CA ILE A 467 12.99 32.78 25.62
C ILE A 467 13.96 33.07 24.48
N LEU A 468 15.20 32.65 24.69
CA LEU A 468 16.28 32.92 23.75
C LEU A 468 16.32 31.81 22.70
N TRP A 469 16.04 32.19 21.47
CA TRP A 469 16.21 31.35 20.31
C TRP A 469 17.60 31.57 19.73
N LYS A 470 18.47 30.57 19.86
CA LYS A 470 19.83 30.58 19.32
C LYS A 470 19.83 29.99 17.93
N SER A 471 19.61 30.79 16.90
CA SER A 471 19.46 30.33 15.53
C SER A 471 20.74 29.75 14.91
N ALA A 472 21.91 30.11 15.46
CA ALA A 472 23.21 29.58 15.05
C ALA A 472 23.58 28.32 15.84
N TYR A 473 22.99 27.19 15.48
CA TYR A 473 23.30 25.87 16.02
C TYR A 473 24.14 25.07 15.00
N ASP A 474 25.22 24.42 15.45
CA ASP A 474 26.11 23.62 14.60
C ASP A 474 26.00 22.15 14.98
N ASP A 475 25.08 21.44 14.32
CA ASP A 475 24.86 19.99 14.39
C ASP A 475 25.61 19.21 13.30
N PHE A 476 26.17 19.89 12.30
CA PHE A 476 26.89 19.26 11.19
C PHE A 476 28.28 18.76 11.60
N SER A 477 28.82 19.26 12.71
CA SER A 477 30.16 18.89 13.16
C SER A 477 30.23 17.44 13.66
N LEU A 478 30.88 16.58 12.86
CA LEU A 478 31.29 15.22 13.26
C LEU A 478 32.59 15.18 14.07
N GLY A 479 32.88 16.28 14.77
CA GLY A 479 34.07 16.47 15.58
C GLY A 479 34.35 15.35 16.59
N LYS A 480 35.59 15.29 17.07
CA LYS A 480 36.07 14.27 18.02
C LYS A 480 36.34 14.84 19.41
N TRP A 481 36.08 16.12 19.62
CA TRP A 481 36.43 16.85 20.83
C TRP A 481 35.20 17.52 21.43
N CYS A 482 35.20 17.69 22.75
CA CYS A 482 34.23 18.50 23.50
C CYS A 482 34.96 19.23 24.64
N VAL A 483 34.24 20.11 25.34
CA VAL A 483 34.81 20.89 26.44
C VAL A 483 34.27 20.38 27.77
N ARG A 484 35.18 19.99 28.66
CA ARG A 484 34.92 19.56 30.03
C ARG A 484 35.15 20.73 30.99
N MET A 485 34.23 20.92 31.91
CA MET A 485 34.31 21.90 32.99
C MET A 485 34.70 21.17 34.28
N ILE A 486 35.73 21.67 34.97
CA ILE A 486 36.18 21.16 36.27
C ILE A 486 35.52 21.97 37.39
N LEU A 487 34.91 21.28 38.34
CA LEU A 487 34.27 21.87 39.51
C LEU A 487 35.23 21.93 40.70
N GLU A 488 35.02 22.86 41.62
CA GLU A 488 35.89 23.08 42.79
C GLU A 488 35.97 21.86 43.74
N ASP A 489 34.92 21.04 43.79
CA ASP A 489 34.86 19.80 44.58
C ASP A 489 35.57 18.60 43.92
N GLY A 490 36.19 18.81 42.75
CA GLY A 490 36.83 17.76 41.94
C GLY A 490 35.88 17.02 40.99
N GLY A 491 34.59 17.37 40.98
CA GLY A 491 33.62 16.91 39.99
C GLY A 491 33.88 17.49 38.60
N THR A 492 33.18 16.95 37.59
CA THR A 492 33.26 17.45 36.22
C THR A 492 31.89 17.50 35.57
N THR A 493 31.68 18.51 34.73
CA THR A 493 30.55 18.58 33.80
C THR A 493 31.05 18.92 32.40
N TYR A 494 30.15 19.05 31.43
CA TYR A 494 30.49 19.38 30.04
C TYR A 494 29.70 20.59 29.59
N THR A 495 30.27 21.37 28.68
CA THR A 495 29.53 22.43 28.00
C THR A 495 28.43 21.79 27.16
N THR A 496 27.24 22.37 27.18
CA THR A 496 26.13 21.94 26.34
C THR A 496 25.73 23.05 25.36
N ASP A 497 25.27 22.65 24.19
CA ASP A 497 24.62 23.52 23.21
C ASP A 497 23.24 22.94 22.95
N ARG A 498 22.18 23.71 23.26
CA ARG A 498 20.79 23.24 23.23
C ARG A 498 20.59 21.91 24.00
N GLY A 499 21.21 21.81 25.18
CA GLY A 499 21.10 20.62 26.05
C GLY A 499 21.91 19.41 25.59
N GLN A 500 22.66 19.49 24.49
CA GLN A 500 23.50 18.41 23.96
C GLN A 500 24.98 18.72 24.15
N VAL A 501 25.80 17.71 24.46
CA VAL A 501 27.27 17.88 24.45
C VAL A 501 27.73 17.98 23.00
N PRO A 502 28.23 19.15 22.55
CA PRO A 502 28.57 19.34 21.15
C PRO A 502 29.84 18.56 20.78
N ARG A 503 29.85 18.07 19.54
CA ARG A 503 31.02 17.48 18.91
C ARG A 503 31.73 18.57 18.11
N MET A 504 33.01 18.79 18.38
CA MET A 504 33.78 19.90 17.81
C MET A 504 35.08 19.43 17.15
N SER A 505 35.59 20.23 16.20
CA SER A 505 36.99 20.14 15.78
C SER A 505 37.91 20.50 16.95
N ALA A 506 39.18 20.09 16.87
CA ALA A 506 40.16 20.42 17.92
C ALA A 506 40.28 21.94 18.11
N ASP A 507 40.36 22.69 17.01
CA ASP A 507 40.51 24.15 17.03
C ASP A 507 39.28 24.84 17.64
N ARG A 508 38.07 24.40 17.27
CA ARG A 508 36.83 24.97 17.81
C ARG A 508 36.69 24.67 19.31
N ALA A 509 37.01 23.45 19.74
CA ALA A 509 37.00 23.09 21.16
C ALA A 509 38.01 23.92 21.97
N ALA A 510 39.20 24.16 21.42
CA ALA A 510 40.21 25.01 22.05
C ALA A 510 39.74 26.46 22.19
N GLN A 511 39.13 27.03 21.15
CA GLN A 511 38.56 28.38 21.19
C GLN A 511 37.42 28.49 22.22
N GLU A 512 36.54 27.50 22.29
CA GLU A 512 35.43 27.48 23.24
C GLU A 512 35.94 27.35 24.69
N ALA A 513 36.93 26.47 24.94
CA ALA A 513 37.56 26.34 26.25
C ALA A 513 38.28 27.63 26.68
N GLU A 514 38.98 28.31 25.78
CA GLU A 514 39.62 29.59 26.06
C GLU A 514 38.57 30.67 26.39
N LYS A 515 37.50 30.77 25.61
CA LYS A 515 36.39 31.69 25.85
C LYS A 515 35.76 31.44 27.22
N MET A 516 35.51 30.18 27.55
CA MET A 516 34.93 29.80 28.84
C MET A 516 35.87 30.15 30.00
N ASN A 517 37.17 29.85 29.89
CA ASN A 517 38.16 30.21 30.91
C ASN A 517 38.26 31.73 31.14
N ARG A 518 38.17 32.54 30.08
CA ARG A 518 38.08 34.01 30.22
C ARG A 518 36.83 34.42 31.00
N ALA A 519 35.67 33.87 30.66
CA ALA A 519 34.42 34.16 31.37
C ALA A 519 34.46 33.74 32.85
N LEU A 520 35.07 32.59 33.16
CA LEU A 520 35.28 32.12 34.54
C LEU A 520 36.16 33.11 35.33
N ALA A 521 37.26 33.58 34.74
CA ALA A 521 38.17 34.53 35.37
C ALA A 521 37.49 35.88 35.64
N GLU A 522 36.81 36.45 34.63
CA GLU A 522 36.09 37.71 34.77
C GLU A 522 34.99 37.66 35.83
N ALA A 523 34.22 36.56 35.89
CA ALA A 523 33.16 36.37 36.87
C ALA A 523 33.74 36.29 38.29
N ARG A 524 34.88 35.62 38.44
CA ARG A 524 35.61 35.52 39.72
C ARG A 524 36.14 36.88 40.18
N GLU A 525 36.69 37.68 39.27
CA GLU A 525 37.15 39.04 39.58
C GLU A 525 36.00 39.96 40.01
N LYS A 526 34.82 39.78 39.42
CA LYS A 526 33.59 40.50 39.81
C LYS A 526 32.96 40.00 41.11
N GLY A 527 33.52 38.96 41.72
CA GLY A 527 33.04 38.40 43.00
C GLY A 527 31.77 37.54 42.89
N ASP A 528 31.34 37.17 41.68
CA ASP A 528 30.18 36.31 41.44
C ASP A 528 30.55 35.20 40.44
N PRO A 529 31.24 34.13 40.91
CA PRO A 529 31.80 33.11 40.02
C PRO A 529 30.69 32.33 39.30
N LEU A 530 31.03 31.79 38.12
CA LEU A 530 30.14 30.88 37.39
C LEU A 530 30.23 29.49 38.00
N CYS A 531 29.07 28.89 38.24
CA CYS A 531 28.87 27.67 39.00
C CYS A 531 27.97 26.68 38.25
N TYR A 532 28.00 25.44 38.71
CA TYR A 532 27.16 24.35 38.23
C TYR A 532 26.46 23.64 39.39
N THR A 533 25.26 23.14 39.16
CA THR A 533 24.47 22.38 40.13
C THR A 533 24.26 20.94 39.65
N PRO A 534 24.97 19.94 40.19
CA PRO A 534 24.82 18.55 39.74
C PRO A 534 23.41 17.97 39.89
N SER A 535 22.65 18.44 40.89
CA SER A 535 21.30 17.95 41.17
C SER A 535 20.24 18.36 40.14
N LYS A 536 20.47 19.47 39.42
CA LYS A 536 19.55 20.02 38.42
C LYS A 536 20.17 20.18 37.03
N ALA A 537 21.47 19.90 36.92
CA ALA A 537 22.26 20.11 35.72
C ALA A 537 22.19 21.56 35.18
N GLU A 538 22.09 22.54 36.09
CA GLU A 538 22.01 23.96 35.73
C GLU A 538 23.35 24.67 35.89
N TRP A 539 23.56 25.70 35.06
CA TRP A 539 24.75 26.55 35.07
C TRP A 539 24.36 28.03 35.14
N GLY A 540 25.13 28.81 35.88
CA GLY A 540 24.86 30.24 36.09
C GLY A 540 25.81 30.85 37.12
N SER A 541 25.63 32.13 37.44
CA SER A 541 26.43 32.76 38.50
C SER A 541 26.02 32.24 39.89
N TYR A 542 26.95 32.27 40.82
CA TYR A 542 26.75 31.82 42.19
C TYR A 542 25.53 32.48 42.84
N SER A 543 25.42 33.81 42.72
CA SER A 543 24.32 34.60 43.29
C SER A 543 22.96 34.20 42.72
N ARG A 544 22.87 33.97 41.41
CA ARG A 544 21.64 33.58 40.71
C ARG A 544 21.17 32.19 41.15
N LEU A 545 22.07 31.20 41.12
CA LEU A 545 21.72 29.82 41.46
C LEU A 545 21.36 29.68 42.95
N LEU A 546 22.05 30.41 43.83
CA LEU A 546 21.71 30.45 45.24
C LEU A 546 20.33 31.07 45.49
N ALA A 547 19.97 32.14 44.76
CA ALA A 547 18.65 32.75 44.86
C ALA A 547 17.50 31.83 44.41
N GLN A 548 17.80 30.86 43.56
CA GLN A 548 16.87 29.80 43.14
C GLN A 548 16.81 28.62 44.14
N GLY A 549 17.57 28.69 45.24
CA GLY A 549 17.59 27.67 46.28
C GLY A 549 18.47 26.47 45.98
N HIS A 550 19.41 26.59 45.03
CA HIS A 550 20.38 25.54 44.72
C HIS A 550 21.63 25.63 45.60
N ASP A 551 22.44 24.56 45.59
CA ASP A 551 23.77 24.50 46.17
C ASP A 551 24.83 24.55 45.04
N PRO A 552 25.24 25.76 44.61
CA PRO A 552 26.10 25.94 43.44
C PRO A 552 27.57 25.63 43.74
N ILE A 553 28.20 24.85 42.87
CA ILE A 553 29.63 24.52 42.94
C ILE A 553 30.39 25.35 41.90
N PRO A 554 31.39 26.18 42.29
CA PRO A 554 32.18 26.98 41.35
C PRO A 554 32.90 26.14 40.29
N CYS A 555 32.85 26.62 39.04
CA CYS A 555 33.66 26.09 37.96
C CYS A 555 35.06 26.72 38.00
N THR A 556 36.10 25.88 37.99
CA THR A 556 37.50 26.32 38.13
C THR A 556 38.20 26.53 36.78
N ASN A 557 37.93 25.66 35.81
CA ASN A 557 38.61 25.63 34.51
C ASN A 557 37.76 24.87 33.47
N ALA A 558 37.93 25.20 32.20
CA ALA A 558 37.45 24.47 31.03
C ALA A 558 38.62 23.85 30.23
N GLU A 559 38.54 22.56 29.89
CA GLU A 559 39.58 21.84 29.14
C GLU A 559 39.00 21.06 27.95
N VAL A 560 39.85 20.89 26.92
CA VAL A 560 39.49 20.12 25.72
C VAL A 560 39.74 18.65 25.95
N VAL A 561 38.73 17.82 25.73
CA VAL A 561 38.83 16.36 25.87
C VAL A 561 38.21 15.62 24.69
N PRO A 562 38.61 14.37 24.41
CA PRO A 562 37.97 13.57 23.39
C PRO A 562 36.51 13.31 23.74
N TYR A 563 35.61 13.54 22.78
CA TYR A 563 34.22 13.13 22.89
C TYR A 563 34.11 11.61 22.83
N THR A 564 33.24 11.05 23.66
CA THR A 564 32.85 9.64 23.59
C THR A 564 31.33 9.54 23.66
N ARG A 565 30.77 8.45 23.11
CA ARG A 565 29.33 8.20 23.20
C ARG A 565 28.83 8.17 24.65
N ALA A 566 29.61 7.59 25.56
CA ALA A 566 29.28 7.57 27.00
C ALA A 566 29.21 8.98 27.61
N ILE A 567 30.03 9.93 27.14
CA ILE A 567 29.93 11.34 27.54
C ILE A 567 28.62 11.95 27.01
N GLY A 568 28.31 11.74 25.73
CA GLY A 568 27.07 12.23 25.14
C GLY A 568 25.82 11.73 25.86
N GLU A 569 25.75 10.43 26.13
CA GLU A 569 24.61 9.78 26.81
C GLU A 569 24.48 10.21 28.28
N ALA A 570 25.59 10.49 28.97
CA ALA A 570 25.56 10.83 30.40
C ALA A 570 25.31 12.32 30.70
N TYR A 571 25.67 13.22 29.78
CA TYR A 571 25.68 14.67 30.04
C TYR A 571 24.79 15.50 29.09
N SER A 572 24.16 14.87 28.10
CA SER A 572 23.12 15.53 27.30
C SER A 572 21.76 15.35 27.95
N THR A 573 20.98 16.43 28.07
CA THR A 573 19.73 16.45 28.85
C THR A 573 18.48 16.25 28.00
N CYS A 574 18.54 16.54 26.70
CA CYS A 574 17.40 16.40 25.78
C CYS A 574 17.88 16.24 24.34
N GLU A 575 17.20 15.45 23.52
CA GLU A 575 17.45 15.32 22.08
C GLU A 575 16.93 16.53 21.30
N ARG A 576 15.80 17.10 21.72
CA ARG A 576 15.20 18.30 21.12
C ARG A 576 15.01 19.34 22.20
N TYR A 577 15.54 20.54 21.97
CA TYR A 577 15.59 21.58 22.98
C TYR A 577 14.31 22.40 23.00
N TYR A 578 13.77 22.77 21.84
CA TYR A 578 12.53 23.55 21.74
C TYR A 578 11.31 22.66 21.48
N THR A 579 11.45 21.66 20.64
CA THR A 579 10.32 20.85 20.12
C THR A 579 10.07 19.56 20.90
N PRO A 580 8.87 18.95 20.81
CA PRO A 580 7.73 19.33 19.97
C PRO A 580 6.91 20.52 20.48
N LEU A 581 6.29 21.27 19.57
CA LEU A 581 5.35 22.36 19.88
C LEU A 581 4.17 22.36 18.90
N ALA A 582 2.94 22.49 19.40
CA ALA A 582 1.73 22.51 18.58
C ALA A 582 1.33 23.93 18.22
N TYR A 583 0.68 24.13 17.09
CA TYR A 583 0.18 25.43 16.66
C TYR A 583 -1.09 25.30 15.83
N LEU A 584 -1.85 26.39 15.74
CA LEU A 584 -3.10 26.42 14.99
C LEU A 584 -2.83 26.79 13.54
N VAL A 585 -3.50 26.09 12.62
CA VAL A 585 -3.47 26.35 11.18
C VAL A 585 -4.89 26.73 10.77
N ASP A 586 -5.02 27.83 10.05
CA ASP A 586 -6.31 28.28 9.51
C ASP A 586 -6.81 27.25 8.49
N ALA A 587 -8.03 26.76 8.68
CA ALA A 587 -8.58 25.65 7.89
C ALA A 587 -8.89 26.04 6.43
N GLU A 588 -9.08 27.32 6.14
CA GLU A 588 -9.39 27.81 4.79
C GLU A 588 -8.09 28.08 4.00
N THR A 589 -7.09 28.67 4.64
CA THR A 589 -5.86 29.13 3.97
C THR A 589 -4.69 28.15 4.08
N GLY A 590 -4.68 27.27 5.09
CA GLY A 590 -3.56 26.37 5.38
C GLY A 590 -2.33 27.08 5.99
N GLU A 591 -2.42 28.37 6.33
CA GLU A 591 -1.34 29.11 6.98
C GLU A 591 -1.49 29.12 8.51
N PRO A 592 -0.40 29.35 9.28
CA PRO A 592 -0.51 29.50 10.73
C PRO A 592 -1.47 30.63 11.12
N VAL A 593 -2.29 30.40 12.15
CA VAL A 593 -3.21 31.42 12.66
C VAL A 593 -2.40 32.54 13.33
N VAL A 594 -2.61 33.77 12.87
CA VAL A 594 -1.95 34.98 13.39
C VAL A 594 -3.01 35.87 14.07
N VAL A 595 -2.79 36.20 15.34
CA VAL A 595 -3.64 37.12 16.10
C VAL A 595 -2.81 38.33 16.50
N GLU A 596 -3.22 39.53 16.09
CA GLU A 596 -2.50 40.79 16.40
C GLU A 596 -0.99 40.73 16.06
N GLY A 597 -0.64 40.06 14.95
CA GLY A 597 0.75 39.89 14.50
C GLY A 597 1.55 38.81 15.25
N VAL A 598 0.91 37.99 16.09
CA VAL A 598 1.56 36.96 16.90
C VAL A 598 1.01 35.57 16.58
N ILE A 599 1.91 34.59 16.46
CA ILE A 599 1.56 33.17 16.38
C ILE A 599 1.76 32.51 17.75
N SER A 600 0.77 31.73 18.17
CA SER A 600 0.80 31.00 19.43
C SER A 600 1.25 29.56 19.22
N LEU A 601 2.26 29.13 19.98
CA LEU A 601 2.72 27.74 20.09
C LEU A 601 2.32 27.17 21.44
N LEU A 602 2.11 25.86 21.50
CA LEU A 602 1.68 25.15 22.71
C LEU A 602 2.65 24.01 23.04
N THR A 603 3.09 23.94 24.29
CA THR A 603 3.89 22.80 24.77
C THR A 603 3.04 21.58 25.06
N ASP A 604 1.77 21.77 25.42
CA ASP A 604 0.84 20.68 25.69
C ASP A 604 -0.50 20.91 24.97
N PRO A 605 -0.71 20.29 23.79
CA PRO A 605 -1.95 20.45 23.05
C PRO A 605 -3.14 19.76 23.72
N TRP A 606 -2.96 18.88 24.71
CA TRP A 606 -4.09 18.31 25.49
C TRP A 606 -4.80 19.40 26.30
N ASN A 607 -4.09 20.49 26.61
CA ASN A 607 -4.64 21.66 27.29
C ASN A 607 -5.24 22.71 26.35
N LEU A 608 -5.31 22.46 25.03
CA LEU A 608 -5.80 23.41 24.03
C LEU A 608 -7.18 23.99 24.40
N GLY A 609 -8.12 23.16 24.84
CA GLY A 609 -9.47 23.63 25.22
C GLY A 609 -9.46 24.66 26.37
N SER A 610 -8.44 24.64 27.23
CA SER A 610 -8.26 25.62 28.29
C SER A 610 -7.71 26.94 27.75
N PHE A 611 -6.80 26.91 26.78
CA PHE A 611 -6.28 28.11 26.11
C PHE A 611 -7.37 28.80 25.28
N LEU A 612 -8.11 28.04 24.47
CA LEU A 612 -9.21 28.57 23.66
C LEU A 612 -10.24 29.33 24.51
N LYS A 613 -10.68 28.74 25.64
CA LYS A 613 -11.61 29.40 26.59
C LYS A 613 -11.02 30.68 27.20
N ASN A 614 -9.71 30.74 27.38
CA ASN A 614 -9.06 31.93 27.91
C ASN A 614 -8.97 33.04 26.85
N TRP A 615 -8.58 32.70 25.62
CA TRP A 615 -8.48 33.64 24.51
C TRP A 615 -9.85 34.20 24.13
N GLU A 616 -10.89 33.37 24.07
CA GLU A 616 -12.28 33.79 23.85
C GLU A 616 -12.73 34.82 24.92
N ARG A 617 -12.43 34.56 26.20
CA ARG A 617 -12.74 35.50 27.30
C ARG A 617 -11.94 36.80 27.23
N ALA A 618 -10.77 36.77 26.61
CA ALA A 618 -9.96 37.96 26.35
C ALA A 618 -10.41 38.71 25.08
N GLY A 619 -11.47 38.26 24.40
CA GLY A 619 -12.02 38.89 23.20
C GLY A 619 -11.34 38.48 21.90
N ILE A 620 -10.56 37.39 21.89
CA ILE A 620 -9.95 36.86 20.67
C ILE A 620 -10.94 35.93 19.98
N GLU A 621 -11.31 36.28 18.75
CA GLU A 621 -12.05 35.42 17.84
C GLU A 621 -11.05 34.69 16.93
N LEU A 622 -11.20 33.37 16.80
CA LEU A 622 -10.36 32.54 15.95
C LEU A 622 -11.15 32.07 14.73
N PRO A 623 -10.50 31.92 13.56
CA PRO A 623 -11.11 31.25 12.41
C PRO A 623 -11.35 29.76 12.72
N GLU A 624 -12.01 29.04 11.80
CA GLU A 624 -11.90 27.58 11.82
C GLU A 624 -10.44 27.17 11.64
N PHE A 625 -10.01 26.17 12.40
CA PHE A 625 -8.61 25.77 12.43
C PHE A 625 -8.45 24.25 12.52
N THR A 626 -7.28 23.80 12.08
CA THR A 626 -6.68 22.49 12.39
C THR A 626 -5.46 22.70 13.29
N VAL A 627 -4.86 21.60 13.77
CA VAL A 627 -3.71 21.66 14.67
C VAL A 627 -2.54 20.91 14.06
N SER A 628 -1.43 21.62 13.86
CA SER A 628 -0.18 21.05 13.38
C SER A 628 0.86 21.05 14.51
N ALA A 629 1.96 20.31 14.31
CA ALA A 629 3.09 20.27 15.24
C ALA A 629 4.42 20.57 14.54
N LEU A 630 5.29 21.27 15.25
CA LEU A 630 6.73 21.33 14.99
C LEU A 630 7.37 20.20 15.79
N LEU A 631 7.81 19.14 15.11
CA LEU A 631 8.33 17.91 15.71
C LEU A 631 9.85 17.90 15.89
N THR A 632 10.57 18.78 15.19
CA THR A 632 12.04 18.87 15.27
C THR A 632 12.51 20.31 15.46
N ASP A 633 13.68 20.47 16.09
CA ASP A 633 14.27 21.80 16.29
C ASP A 633 14.62 22.48 14.95
N GLU A 634 14.90 21.73 13.89
CA GLU A 634 15.07 22.27 12.54
C GLU A 634 13.77 22.91 12.01
N GLN A 635 12.62 22.24 12.22
CA GLN A 635 11.32 22.80 11.87
C GLN A 635 11.04 24.07 12.68
N PHE A 636 11.35 24.06 13.98
CA PHE A 636 11.21 25.25 14.82
C PHE A 636 12.12 26.40 14.36
N ASP A 637 13.37 26.14 14.05
CA ASP A 637 14.32 27.13 13.58
C ASP A 637 13.87 27.78 12.27
N ARG A 638 13.37 26.96 11.33
CA ARG A 638 12.81 27.44 10.07
C ARG A 638 11.54 28.26 10.31
N PHE A 639 10.66 27.78 11.16
CA PHE A 639 9.39 28.43 11.49
C PHE A 639 9.60 29.81 12.13
N VAL A 640 10.42 29.90 13.17
CA VAL A 640 10.71 31.17 13.87
C VAL A 640 11.41 32.15 12.93
N ARG A 641 12.39 31.68 12.13
CA ARG A 641 13.10 32.53 11.16
C ARG A 641 12.15 33.16 10.15
N LEU A 642 11.25 32.37 9.56
CA LEU A 642 10.26 32.86 8.59
C LEU A 642 9.27 33.82 9.24
N THR A 643 8.76 33.48 10.43
CA THR A 643 7.81 34.31 11.18
C THR A 643 8.41 35.69 11.51
N MET A 644 9.62 35.72 12.06
CA MET A 644 10.32 36.98 12.38
C MET A 644 10.62 37.80 11.11
N THR A 645 10.96 37.16 9.99
CA THR A 645 11.20 37.85 8.71
C THR A 645 9.92 38.51 8.16
N ARG A 646 8.74 37.95 8.47
CA ARG A 646 7.43 38.52 8.14
C ARG A 646 6.99 39.63 9.12
N GLY A 647 7.83 39.98 10.11
CA GLY A 647 7.51 40.98 11.13
C GLY A 647 6.51 40.49 12.19
N GLN A 648 6.35 39.17 12.31
CA GLN A 648 5.43 38.54 13.26
C GLN A 648 6.17 38.04 14.50
N GLY A 649 5.48 38.04 15.64
CA GLY A 649 5.97 37.50 16.90
C GLY A 649 5.59 36.03 17.10
N VAL A 650 6.32 35.33 17.97
CA VAL A 650 5.99 33.97 18.40
C VAL A 650 5.90 33.95 19.92
N ILE A 651 4.81 33.40 20.44
CA ILE A 651 4.60 33.22 21.88
C ILE A 651 4.24 31.77 22.21
N VAL A 652 4.79 31.25 23.30
CA VAL A 652 4.55 29.88 23.76
C VAL A 652 3.67 29.89 25.00
N ASP A 653 2.63 29.07 25.01
CA ASP A 653 1.64 28.91 26.07
C ASP A 653 1.03 30.24 26.61
N PRO A 654 0.53 31.14 25.74
CA PRO A 654 0.03 32.44 26.19
C PRO A 654 -1.28 32.31 26.98
N ARG A 655 -1.32 32.92 28.17
CA ARG A 655 -2.55 33.20 28.92
C ARG A 655 -2.74 34.69 29.06
N LEU A 656 -3.95 35.13 28.76
CA LEU A 656 -4.30 36.55 28.72
C LEU A 656 -5.27 36.91 29.85
N ALA A 657 -5.16 38.13 30.34
CA ALA A 657 -6.21 38.76 31.15
C ALA A 657 -7.35 39.23 30.25
N LEU A 658 -8.46 39.67 30.86
CA LEU A 658 -9.64 40.14 30.12
C LEU A 658 -9.39 41.40 29.28
N ASP A 659 -8.32 42.15 29.60
CA ASP A 659 -7.88 43.33 28.84
C ASP A 659 -6.89 42.99 27.72
N GLY A 660 -6.61 41.70 27.50
CA GLY A 660 -5.66 41.20 26.49
C GLY A 660 -4.21 41.20 26.94
N SER A 661 -3.88 41.66 28.16
CA SER A 661 -2.50 41.63 28.65
C SER A 661 -2.01 40.21 28.97
N LEU A 662 -0.73 39.93 28.70
CA LEU A 662 -0.12 38.63 28.95
C LEU A 662 0.08 38.38 30.46
N VAL A 663 -0.58 37.34 30.98
CA VAL A 663 -0.49 36.89 32.38
C VAL A 663 0.58 35.79 32.53
N SER A 664 0.66 34.88 31.57
CA SER A 664 1.70 33.85 31.52
C SER A 664 2.03 33.49 30.06
N GLY A 665 3.23 32.97 29.81
CA GLY A 665 3.69 32.57 28.48
C GLY A 665 5.01 33.22 28.07
N PHE A 666 5.64 32.68 27.04
CA PHE A 666 7.04 32.99 26.71
C PHE A 666 7.19 33.48 25.28
N TRP A 667 7.68 34.71 25.07
CA TRP A 667 7.90 35.23 23.72
C TRP A 667 9.29 34.87 23.21
N VAL A 668 9.37 34.43 21.97
CA VAL A 668 10.63 34.02 21.34
C VAL A 668 11.42 35.25 20.91
N THR A 669 12.69 35.34 21.33
CA THR A 669 13.60 36.43 20.96
C THR A 669 14.89 35.86 20.39
N SER A 670 15.42 36.46 19.32
CA SER A 670 16.70 36.03 18.75
C SER A 670 17.86 36.32 19.70
N PHE A 671 18.60 35.28 20.05
CA PHE A 671 19.81 35.40 20.86
C PHE A 671 20.90 36.18 20.14
N GLU A 672 21.10 35.92 18.85
CA GLU A 672 22.13 36.58 18.04
C GLU A 672 21.87 38.08 17.90
N GLN A 673 20.61 38.48 17.70
CA GLN A 673 20.24 39.89 17.62
C GLN A 673 20.52 40.62 18.95
N LEU A 674 20.17 40.01 20.08
CA LEU A 674 20.45 40.58 21.41
C LEU A 674 21.94 40.75 21.67
N LEU A 675 22.77 39.79 21.24
CA LEU A 675 24.22 39.91 21.36
C LEU A 675 24.76 41.07 20.51
N TYR A 676 24.27 41.20 19.28
CA TYR A 676 24.67 42.29 18.39
C TYR A 676 24.29 43.67 18.96
N GLU A 677 23.06 43.80 19.47
CA GLU A 677 22.59 45.02 20.14
C GLU A 677 23.43 45.35 21.38
N ALA A 678 23.74 44.35 22.22
CA ALA A 678 24.58 44.55 23.42
C ALA A 678 26.04 44.92 23.09
N GLU A 679 26.60 44.38 22.01
CA GLU A 679 27.94 44.74 21.52
C GLU A 679 27.96 46.16 20.95
N GLN A 680 26.91 46.57 20.23
CA GLN A 680 26.76 47.95 19.78
C GLN A 680 26.63 48.91 20.97
N ASP A 681 25.76 48.62 21.94
CA ASP A 681 25.58 49.44 23.13
C ASP A 681 26.89 49.62 23.92
N ARG A 682 27.68 48.55 24.07
CA ARG A 682 29.03 48.63 24.66
C ARG A 682 29.98 49.50 23.85
N ALA A 683 30.02 49.33 22.53
CA ALA A 683 30.86 50.16 21.66
C ALA A 683 30.45 51.65 21.71
N THR A 684 29.16 51.96 21.83
CA THR A 684 28.67 53.33 22.00
C THR A 684 28.98 53.90 23.39
N ALA A 685 28.92 53.09 24.45
CA ALA A 685 29.26 53.49 25.81
C ALA A 685 30.78 53.75 25.98
N GLU A 686 31.63 52.95 25.32
CA GLU A 686 33.10 53.14 25.32
C GLU A 686 33.53 54.31 24.41
N GLY A 687 32.77 54.62 23.35
CA GLY A 687 32.99 55.79 22.49
C GLY A 687 32.53 57.13 23.08
N ALA A 688 31.80 57.13 24.20
CA ALA A 688 31.24 58.34 24.84
C ALA A 688 32.06 58.85 26.04
N MET A 689 33.32 58.43 26.22
CA MET A 689 34.22 59.04 27.19
C MET A 689 34.69 60.42 26.70
N PRO A 690 34.46 61.53 27.43
CA PRO A 690 34.87 62.86 27.02
C PRO A 690 36.39 63.02 27.18
N GLY A 691 37.09 63.13 26.06
CA GLY A 691 38.44 63.69 26.02
C GLY A 691 38.40 65.21 26.16
N GLU A 692 39.13 65.69 27.15
CA GLU A 692 39.66 67.05 27.32
C GLU A 692 38.72 68.16 27.83
N SER A 693 38.80 68.38 29.15
CA SER A 693 39.14 69.70 29.70
C SER A 693 40.17 69.56 30.80
#